data_AF-A0A372DGZ3-F1
#
_entry.id   AF-A0A372DGZ3-F1
#
_cell.length_a   1.000
_cell.length_b   1.000
_cell.length_c   1.000
_cell.angle_alpha   90.00
_cell.angle_beta   90.00
_cell.angle_gamma   90.00
#
_symmetry.space_group_name_H-M   'P 1'
#
loop_
_entity.id
_entity.type
_entity.pdbx_description
1 polymer ?
#
loop_
_entity_poly.entity_id
_entity_poly.type
_entity_poly.pdbx_seq_one_letter_code
_entity_poly.pdbx_strand_id
1 'polypeptide(L)'
;MKLSPSNRLLFAIALRNWLWILGTVILSFWSGIFNGVSIALLVPGILAFLGRKIDLGADAPELVRNLLSTFDALPEEQRGAAMVATIVGAILIKNILAFLSTAVGGHLSRALVNDGTFQGIRMLLGVGLDFYSRTKAGDLIQRLGSEMSGAVGTINTVVQIVATMVTLLTFIGLLVAISWQLTIISSIFALSVVLSNQRFAKKLKEYGKRGVQLSRLYTSQLLEAIGGIRLIKATSSEDLEYNRLTGTLLKRQRVDLYSQTFSSFVASVNEFLVVASLLSIVWIGRFVFPGSLEAYAAILLTYLFLISRVFAFVTTLGKALNNLALCSAAVDAMVRFLSRQGKHFVPDGAVPFPGLRQEIRFENVSFAYPSRDKSRVLDRVSLRIPRGTTLALVGSSGAGKSTLADLMIRFYDPTGGRITIDGQDLRTFSLRSLHQSMGIVSQDTFLFNDTVRANIAYGCEELTDKAVMEAARRANAYDFIMDLPEQFETMLGDRGVRLSGGQQQRIAIARALLRNPDILILDEATSALDTVSERQVQQAINELSRDRTTIVIAHRLSTVQNADQIAVLDKGQVVEVGTHAELLSKRGYYARLYAVQFSESATKTPVRCENAMEKLVMEETVSQLGALEAEGVKIAFDPGSVMAWALNRLPSLYAATQEGAAFQRYVAEDVWRSTVSDRVAEAIEQVQQSHWEDERHPLIEQIRMRSVVLVERLSYEGRLRLNAVIGTLALLADGLVESPQEEYESLKEAYRATMQLLATLELLEDATGGLEFKPRSGKKGDRDEAQTSISRAVYPQVKQLAEMLEILASELIDELLPDQSISQQASRQTDYRAAYDVSISLLDRLAAIETRATSLSA
;
A
#
# COMPACT_ATOMS: atom_id res chain seq x y z
N MET A 1 -35.23 -18.36 19.08
CA MET A 1 -33.91 -18.36 18.39
C MET A 1 -33.54 -16.93 18.02
N LYS A 2 -32.49 -16.33 18.63
CA LYS A 2 -31.98 -15.03 18.16
C LYS A 2 -31.28 -15.27 16.81
N LEU A 3 -31.92 -14.89 15.71
CA LEU A 3 -31.30 -14.91 14.37
C LEU A 3 -30.00 -14.08 14.41
N SER A 4 -28.94 -14.61 13.79
CA SER A 4 -27.68 -13.88 13.61
C SER A 4 -27.93 -12.56 12.86
N PRO A 5 -27.08 -11.54 13.03
CA PRO A 5 -27.23 -10.25 12.35
C PRO A 5 -27.38 -10.42 10.82
N SER A 6 -26.62 -11.35 10.25
CA SER A 6 -26.68 -11.71 8.84
C SER A 6 -28.03 -12.29 8.43
N ASN A 7 -28.58 -13.19 9.24
CA ASN A 7 -29.90 -13.78 8.96
C ASN A 7 -31.03 -12.75 9.08
N ARG A 8 -30.91 -11.76 9.99
CA ARG A 8 -31.89 -10.67 10.09
C ARG A 8 -31.86 -9.75 8.88
N LEU A 9 -30.68 -9.41 8.38
CA LEU A 9 -30.55 -8.60 7.16
C LEU A 9 -31.14 -9.33 5.96
N LEU A 10 -30.80 -10.61 5.77
CA LEU A 10 -31.36 -11.44 4.71
C LEU A 10 -32.90 -11.52 4.80
N PHE A 11 -33.44 -11.67 6.01
CA PHE A 11 -34.88 -11.73 6.23
C PHE A 11 -35.57 -10.38 5.96
N ALA A 12 -34.98 -9.27 6.38
CA ALA A 12 -35.49 -7.93 6.10
C ALA A 12 -35.49 -7.62 4.59
N ILE A 13 -34.43 -8.02 3.89
CA ILE A 13 -34.34 -7.89 2.43
C ILE A 13 -35.39 -8.76 1.74
N ALA A 14 -35.60 -10.00 2.20
CA ALA A 14 -36.61 -10.90 1.66
C ALA A 14 -38.04 -10.35 1.85
N LEU A 15 -38.34 -9.79 3.03
CA LEU A 15 -39.61 -9.13 3.32
C LEU A 15 -39.86 -7.92 2.43
N ARG A 16 -38.84 -7.10 2.17
CA ARG A 16 -38.99 -5.90 1.32
C ARG A 16 -39.27 -6.26 -0.15
N ASN A 17 -38.78 -7.41 -0.62
CA ASN A 17 -38.87 -7.83 -2.02
C ASN A 17 -39.71 -9.09 -2.23
N TRP A 18 -40.65 -9.37 -1.32
CA TRP A 18 -41.38 -10.63 -1.28
C TRP A 18 -42.18 -10.92 -2.55
N LEU A 19 -42.72 -9.89 -3.21
CA LEU A 19 -43.49 -10.02 -4.46
C LEU A 19 -42.66 -10.63 -5.59
N TRP A 20 -41.42 -10.16 -5.76
CA TRP A 20 -40.51 -10.65 -6.79
C TRP A 20 -40.05 -12.08 -6.50
N ILE A 21 -39.76 -12.37 -5.22
CA ILE A 21 -39.40 -13.73 -4.77
C ILE A 21 -40.57 -14.69 -5.03
N LEU A 22 -41.78 -14.31 -4.63
CA LEU A 22 -42.98 -15.11 -4.85
C LEU A 22 -43.23 -15.34 -6.35
N GLY A 23 -43.07 -14.30 -7.18
CA GLY A 23 -43.16 -14.40 -8.63
C GLY A 23 -42.20 -15.43 -9.22
N THR A 24 -40.93 -15.44 -8.80
CA THR A 24 -39.96 -16.45 -9.26
C THR A 24 -40.32 -17.87 -8.84
N VAL A 25 -40.84 -18.06 -7.62
CA VAL A 25 -41.24 -19.38 -7.11
C VAL A 25 -42.47 -19.90 -7.85
N ILE A 26 -43.48 -19.06 -8.07
CA ILE A 26 -44.70 -19.40 -8.81
C ILE A 26 -44.37 -19.77 -10.27
N LEU A 27 -43.57 -18.94 -10.96
CA LEU A 27 -43.17 -19.21 -12.34
C LEU A 27 -42.37 -20.51 -12.45
N SER A 28 -41.50 -20.78 -11.48
CA SER A 28 -40.72 -22.02 -11.42
C SER A 28 -41.60 -23.25 -11.16
N PHE A 29 -42.59 -23.14 -10.28
CA PHE A 29 -43.56 -24.21 -10.01
C PHE A 29 -44.35 -24.58 -11.26
N TRP A 30 -44.93 -23.61 -11.95
CA TRP A 30 -45.68 -23.84 -13.19
C TRP A 30 -44.77 -24.40 -14.29
N SER A 31 -43.54 -23.89 -14.44
CA SER A 31 -42.55 -24.45 -15.35
C SER A 31 -42.27 -25.94 -15.05
N GLY A 32 -42.18 -26.31 -13.77
CA GLY A 32 -42.04 -27.69 -13.31
C GLY A 32 -43.22 -28.58 -13.70
N ILE A 33 -44.46 -28.11 -13.50
CA ILE A 33 -45.68 -28.83 -13.89
C ILE A 33 -45.72 -29.09 -15.39
N PHE A 34 -45.54 -28.06 -16.23
CA PHE A 34 -45.58 -28.23 -17.69
C PHE A 34 -44.45 -29.14 -18.19
N ASN A 35 -43.28 -29.12 -17.53
CA ASN A 35 -42.22 -30.09 -17.79
C ASN A 35 -42.68 -31.52 -17.50
N GLY A 36 -43.28 -31.76 -16.33
CA GLY A 36 -43.81 -33.06 -15.93
C GLY A 36 -44.87 -33.59 -16.89
N VAL A 37 -45.82 -32.75 -17.28
CA VAL A 37 -46.87 -33.08 -18.27
C VAL A 37 -46.25 -33.45 -19.62
N SER A 38 -45.28 -32.67 -20.11
CA SER A 38 -44.63 -32.96 -21.39
C SER A 38 -43.93 -34.32 -21.40
N ILE A 39 -43.29 -34.71 -20.28
CA ILE A 39 -42.59 -35.99 -20.13
C ILE A 39 -43.57 -37.14 -19.96
N ALA A 40 -44.62 -36.96 -19.17
CA ALA A 40 -45.64 -37.98 -18.95
C ALA A 40 -46.39 -38.35 -20.24
N LEU A 41 -46.60 -37.38 -21.13
CA LEU A 41 -47.22 -37.57 -22.44
C LEU A 41 -46.25 -38.05 -23.52
N LEU A 42 -44.93 -37.95 -23.31
CA LEU A 42 -43.92 -38.23 -24.32
C LEU A 42 -43.95 -39.68 -24.80
N VAL A 43 -43.91 -40.64 -23.86
CA VAL A 43 -43.91 -42.08 -24.20
C VAL A 43 -45.25 -42.52 -24.80
N PRO A 44 -46.42 -42.19 -24.20
CA PRO A 44 -47.71 -42.47 -24.84
C PRO A 44 -47.86 -41.78 -26.21
N GLY A 45 -47.39 -40.54 -26.36
CA GLY A 45 -47.46 -39.80 -27.62
C GLY A 45 -46.64 -40.45 -28.73
N ILE A 46 -45.43 -40.93 -28.43
CA ILE A 46 -44.59 -41.66 -29.40
C ILE A 46 -45.26 -42.98 -29.81
N LEU A 47 -45.81 -43.73 -28.84
CA LEU A 47 -46.50 -45.00 -29.13
C LEU A 47 -47.76 -44.79 -29.97
N ALA A 48 -48.53 -43.74 -29.70
CA ALA A 48 -49.70 -43.36 -30.49
C ALA A 48 -49.31 -42.93 -31.91
N PHE A 49 -48.23 -42.16 -32.06
CA PHE A 49 -47.72 -41.75 -33.38
C PHE A 49 -47.24 -42.94 -34.23
N LEU A 50 -46.67 -43.96 -33.59
CA LEU A 50 -46.26 -45.21 -34.25
C LEU A 50 -47.42 -46.17 -34.58
N GLY A 51 -48.68 -45.75 -34.38
CA GLY A 51 -49.87 -46.53 -34.71
C GLY A 51 -50.09 -47.76 -33.82
N ARG A 52 -49.45 -47.83 -32.65
CA ARG A 52 -49.69 -48.92 -31.69
C ARG A 52 -50.87 -48.58 -30.80
N LYS A 53 -51.82 -49.51 -30.65
CA LYS A 53 -52.93 -49.36 -29.70
C LYS A 53 -52.38 -49.34 -28.28
N ILE A 54 -52.64 -48.24 -27.60
CA ILE A 54 -52.27 -48.05 -26.20
C ILE A 54 -53.38 -48.69 -25.36
N ASP A 55 -53.41 -50.01 -25.26
CA ASP A 55 -54.15 -50.69 -24.20
C ASP A 55 -53.31 -50.61 -22.91
N LEU A 56 -53.17 -49.39 -22.40
CA LEU A 56 -52.84 -49.18 -21.01
C LEU A 56 -54.04 -49.69 -20.23
N GLY A 57 -54.04 -50.97 -19.86
CA GLY A 57 -55.13 -51.62 -19.16
C GLY A 57 -55.55 -50.90 -17.86
N ALA A 58 -56.50 -51.48 -17.12
CA ALA A 58 -56.97 -50.92 -15.85
C ALA A 58 -55.87 -50.66 -14.79
N ASP A 59 -54.66 -51.17 -15.02
CA ASP A 59 -53.46 -51.06 -14.17
C ASP A 59 -52.62 -49.79 -14.43
N ALA A 60 -53.00 -48.92 -15.37
CA ALA A 60 -52.30 -47.66 -15.59
C ALA A 60 -52.56 -46.67 -14.43
N PRO A 61 -51.53 -45.91 -13.99
CA PRO A 61 -51.69 -44.93 -12.92
C PRO A 61 -52.79 -43.90 -13.19
N GLU A 62 -53.59 -43.56 -12.17
CA GLU A 62 -54.74 -42.64 -12.29
C GLU A 62 -54.40 -41.33 -12.99
N LEU A 63 -53.21 -40.77 -12.72
CA LEU A 63 -52.76 -39.51 -13.32
C LEU A 63 -52.50 -39.64 -14.83
N VAL A 64 -51.90 -40.75 -15.26
CA VAL A 64 -51.65 -41.03 -16.68
C VAL A 64 -52.97 -41.32 -17.38
N ARG A 65 -53.87 -42.05 -16.73
CA ARG A 65 -55.21 -42.35 -17.25
C ARG A 65 -56.06 -41.08 -17.43
N ASN A 66 -56.07 -40.18 -16.45
CA ASN A 66 -56.79 -38.91 -16.55
C ASN A 66 -56.24 -38.02 -17.68
N LEU A 67 -54.91 -37.92 -17.81
CA LEU A 67 -54.29 -37.18 -18.91
C LEU A 67 -54.61 -37.79 -20.28
N LEU A 68 -54.60 -39.12 -20.41
CA LEU A 68 -54.92 -39.80 -21.66
C LEU A 68 -56.40 -39.75 -22.02
N SER A 69 -57.29 -39.77 -21.02
CA SER A 69 -58.75 -39.67 -21.22
C SER A 69 -59.19 -38.36 -21.88
N THR A 70 -58.38 -37.31 -21.70
CA THR A 70 -58.60 -36.01 -22.37
C THR A 70 -58.48 -36.12 -23.90
N PHE A 71 -57.77 -37.13 -24.39
CA PHE A 71 -57.56 -37.39 -25.81
C PHE A 71 -58.45 -38.52 -26.36
N ASP A 72 -59.16 -39.26 -25.50
CA ASP A 72 -60.06 -40.35 -25.91
C ASP A 72 -61.30 -39.83 -26.67
N ALA A 73 -61.62 -38.54 -26.55
CA ALA A 73 -62.71 -37.89 -27.28
C ALA A 73 -62.40 -37.56 -28.74
N LEU A 74 -61.15 -37.73 -29.20
CA LEU A 74 -60.70 -37.41 -30.56
C LEU A 74 -60.66 -38.66 -31.46
N PRO A 75 -60.88 -38.52 -32.78
CA PRO A 75 -60.74 -39.62 -33.74
C PRO A 75 -59.35 -40.28 -33.66
N GLU A 76 -59.27 -41.61 -33.82
CA GLU A 76 -58.00 -42.37 -33.70
C GLU A 76 -56.88 -41.81 -34.58
N GLU A 77 -57.20 -41.31 -35.78
CA GLU A 77 -56.23 -40.69 -36.72
C GLU A 77 -55.65 -39.36 -36.21
N GLN A 78 -56.39 -38.61 -35.39
CA GLN A 78 -55.99 -37.28 -34.91
C GLN A 78 -55.38 -37.29 -33.51
N ARG A 79 -55.59 -38.38 -32.75
CA ARG A 79 -55.16 -38.53 -31.35
C ARG A 79 -53.65 -38.36 -31.19
N GLY A 80 -52.85 -39.04 -32.02
CA GLY A 80 -51.38 -38.95 -31.97
C GLY A 80 -50.87 -37.54 -32.26
N ALA A 81 -51.42 -36.88 -33.28
CA ALA A 81 -51.07 -35.52 -33.64
C ALA A 81 -51.43 -34.51 -32.53
N ALA A 82 -52.59 -34.66 -31.89
CA ALA A 82 -53.02 -33.81 -30.78
C ALA A 82 -52.13 -33.96 -29.53
N MET A 83 -51.68 -35.19 -29.22
CA MET A 83 -50.74 -35.45 -28.14
C MET A 83 -49.38 -34.81 -28.42
N VAL A 84 -48.85 -34.95 -29.64
CA VAL A 84 -47.60 -34.28 -30.05
C VAL A 84 -47.73 -32.76 -29.97
N ALA A 85 -48.83 -32.17 -30.45
CA ALA A 85 -49.09 -30.74 -30.35
C ALA A 85 -49.14 -30.27 -28.89
N THR A 86 -49.76 -31.06 -28.00
CA THR A 86 -49.81 -30.75 -26.56
C THR A 86 -48.43 -30.83 -25.91
N ILE A 87 -47.60 -31.82 -26.26
CA ILE A 87 -46.22 -31.94 -25.79
C ILE A 87 -45.41 -30.71 -26.22
N VAL A 88 -45.47 -30.34 -27.50
CA VAL A 88 -44.77 -29.16 -28.03
C VAL A 88 -45.25 -27.88 -27.34
N GLY A 89 -46.56 -27.71 -27.18
CA GLY A 89 -47.15 -26.57 -26.46
C GLY A 89 -46.70 -26.50 -25.00
N ALA A 90 -46.70 -27.63 -24.29
CA ALA A 90 -46.24 -27.72 -22.91
C ALA A 90 -44.75 -27.37 -22.78
N ILE A 91 -43.90 -27.85 -23.71
CA ILE A 91 -42.47 -27.50 -23.74
C ILE A 91 -42.27 -26.01 -23.99
N LEU A 92 -43.02 -25.41 -24.91
CA LEU A 92 -42.97 -23.97 -25.20
C LEU A 92 -43.36 -23.15 -23.97
N ILE A 93 -44.51 -23.46 -23.35
CA ILE A 93 -44.98 -22.77 -22.13
C ILE A 93 -43.95 -22.94 -21.00
N LYS A 94 -43.44 -24.16 -20.79
CA LYS A 94 -42.41 -24.45 -19.79
C LYS A 94 -41.14 -23.60 -20.01
N ASN A 95 -40.69 -23.44 -21.24
CA ASN A 95 -39.52 -22.64 -21.57
C ASN A 95 -39.77 -21.13 -21.42
N ILE A 96 -40.96 -20.64 -21.80
CA ILE A 96 -41.37 -19.24 -21.57
C ILE A 96 -41.39 -18.94 -20.07
N LEU A 97 -42.02 -19.81 -19.27
CA LEU A 97 -42.08 -19.65 -17.81
C LEU A 97 -40.69 -19.70 -17.16
N ALA A 98 -39.82 -20.61 -17.62
CA ALA A 98 -38.44 -20.69 -17.13
C ALA A 98 -37.64 -19.42 -17.49
N PHE A 99 -37.82 -18.90 -18.70
CA PHE A 99 -37.23 -17.63 -19.13
C PHE A 99 -37.73 -16.48 -18.27
N LEU A 100 -39.05 -16.37 -18.06
CA LEU A 100 -39.66 -15.33 -17.25
C LEU A 100 -39.18 -15.40 -15.79
N SER A 101 -39.11 -16.60 -15.20
CA SER A 101 -38.55 -16.82 -13.86
C SER A 101 -37.10 -16.32 -13.77
N THR A 102 -36.29 -16.64 -14.78
CA THR A 102 -34.89 -16.18 -14.86
C THR A 102 -34.79 -14.67 -15.01
N ALA A 103 -35.63 -14.05 -15.84
CA ALA A 103 -35.67 -12.60 -16.04
C ALA A 103 -36.10 -11.85 -14.77
N VAL A 104 -37.16 -12.32 -14.10
CA VAL A 104 -37.67 -11.78 -12.82
C VAL A 104 -36.60 -11.92 -11.72
N GLY A 105 -35.97 -13.09 -11.60
CA GLY A 105 -34.87 -13.32 -10.66
C GLY A 105 -33.65 -12.45 -10.94
N GLY A 106 -33.30 -12.25 -12.22
CA GLY A 106 -32.23 -11.36 -12.64
C GLY A 106 -32.49 -9.90 -12.29
N HIS A 107 -33.73 -9.43 -12.44
CA HIS A 107 -34.13 -8.07 -12.04
C HIS A 107 -34.00 -7.86 -10.53
N LEU A 108 -34.54 -8.80 -9.73
CA LEU A 108 -34.41 -8.78 -8.27
C LEU A 108 -32.94 -8.72 -7.85
N SER A 109 -32.09 -9.55 -8.46
CA SER A 109 -30.66 -9.56 -8.17
C SER A 109 -30.00 -8.20 -8.40
N ARG A 110 -30.27 -7.55 -9.54
CA ARG A 110 -29.66 -6.25 -9.86
C ARG A 110 -30.15 -5.15 -8.92
N ALA A 111 -31.44 -5.14 -8.60
CA ALA A 111 -32.02 -4.18 -7.66
C ALA A 111 -31.36 -4.29 -6.27
N LEU A 112 -31.11 -5.52 -5.80
CA LEU A 112 -30.45 -5.77 -4.52
C LEU A 112 -28.96 -5.38 -4.53
N VAL A 113 -28.23 -5.66 -5.61
CA VAL A 113 -26.83 -5.22 -5.75
C VAL A 113 -26.76 -3.70 -5.74
N ASN A 114 -27.60 -3.02 -6.52
CA ASN A 114 -27.59 -1.56 -6.60
C ASN A 114 -27.91 -0.90 -5.25
N ASP A 115 -28.94 -1.37 -4.54
CA ASP A 115 -29.26 -0.85 -3.21
C ASP A 115 -28.13 -1.10 -2.20
N GLY A 116 -27.54 -2.32 -2.23
CA GLY A 116 -26.38 -2.64 -1.40
C GLY A 116 -25.19 -1.71 -1.69
N THR A 117 -24.88 -1.50 -2.97
CA THR A 117 -23.79 -0.61 -3.41
C THR A 117 -24.05 0.83 -3.02
N PHE A 118 -25.27 1.35 -3.19
CA PHE A 118 -25.62 2.71 -2.77
C PHE A 118 -25.50 2.90 -1.26
N GLN A 119 -25.97 1.93 -0.47
CA GLN A 119 -25.77 1.96 0.99
C GLN A 119 -24.29 1.88 1.35
N GLY A 120 -23.52 1.04 0.66
CA GLY A 120 -22.07 0.93 0.84
C GLY A 120 -21.33 2.23 0.53
N ILE A 121 -21.69 2.91 -0.56
CA ILE A 121 -21.13 4.23 -0.92
C ILE A 121 -21.49 5.26 0.14
N ARG A 122 -22.76 5.33 0.55
CA ARG A 122 -23.21 6.24 1.61
C ARG A 122 -22.49 5.97 2.94
N MET A 123 -22.22 4.71 3.23
CA MET A 123 -21.49 4.27 4.41
C MET A 123 -20.03 4.72 4.38
N LEU A 124 -19.37 4.61 3.22
CA LEU A 124 -18.00 5.12 3.04
C LEU A 124 -17.98 6.64 3.22
N LEU A 125 -18.82 7.38 2.50
CA LEU A 125 -18.81 8.84 2.55
C LEU A 125 -19.18 9.40 3.94
N GLY A 126 -19.89 8.64 4.78
CA GLY A 126 -20.30 9.08 6.11
C GLY A 126 -19.41 8.63 7.27
N VAL A 127 -18.53 7.64 7.09
CA VAL A 127 -17.72 7.11 8.20
C VAL A 127 -16.53 8.05 8.50
N GLY A 128 -16.18 8.19 9.78
CA GLY A 128 -15.05 9.03 10.19
C GLY A 128 -13.69 8.50 9.70
N LEU A 129 -12.69 9.39 9.69
CA LEU A 129 -11.34 9.13 9.16
C LEU A 129 -10.62 7.96 9.85
N ASP A 130 -10.93 7.64 11.11
CA ASP A 130 -10.35 6.48 11.81
C ASP A 130 -10.54 5.17 11.01
N PHE A 131 -11.70 5.00 10.36
CA PHE A 131 -11.99 3.80 9.58
C PHE A 131 -11.06 3.65 8.37
N TYR A 132 -10.70 4.77 7.73
CA TYR A 132 -9.80 4.81 6.59
C TYR A 132 -8.34 4.58 6.97
N SER A 133 -7.93 5.00 8.18
CA SER A 133 -6.58 4.73 8.68
C SER A 133 -6.33 3.22 8.93
N ARG A 134 -7.38 2.44 9.20
CA ARG A 134 -7.28 0.99 9.48
C ARG A 134 -7.59 0.10 8.29
N THR A 135 -8.27 0.62 7.27
CA THR A 135 -8.80 -0.21 6.18
C THR A 135 -8.12 0.16 4.87
N LYS A 136 -7.47 -0.81 4.23
CA LYS A 136 -6.81 -0.60 2.93
C LYS A 136 -7.85 -0.30 1.84
N ALA A 137 -7.51 0.57 0.89
CA ALA A 137 -8.39 0.90 -0.23
C ALA A 137 -8.79 -0.34 -1.06
N GLY A 138 -7.87 -1.28 -1.27
CA GLY A 138 -8.14 -2.55 -1.94
C GLY A 138 -9.23 -3.38 -1.25
N ASP A 139 -9.23 -3.40 0.09
CA ASP A 139 -10.27 -4.10 0.86
C ASP A 139 -11.64 -3.44 0.68
N LEU A 140 -11.70 -2.10 0.60
CA LEU A 140 -12.94 -1.36 0.37
C LEU A 140 -13.52 -1.63 -1.02
N ILE A 141 -12.65 -1.63 -2.05
CA ILE A 141 -13.03 -1.97 -3.43
C ILE A 141 -13.53 -3.42 -3.49
N GLN A 142 -12.84 -4.36 -2.85
CA GLN A 142 -13.26 -5.76 -2.83
C GLN A 142 -14.61 -5.95 -2.13
N ARG A 143 -14.84 -5.23 -1.02
CA ARG A 143 -16.10 -5.23 -0.27
C ARG A 143 -17.27 -4.71 -1.10
N LEU A 144 -17.11 -3.55 -1.75
CA LEU A 144 -18.15 -2.97 -2.60
C LEU A 144 -18.40 -3.74 -3.90
N GLY A 145 -17.37 -4.35 -4.48
CA GLY A 145 -17.49 -5.09 -5.74
C GLY A 145 -17.90 -6.54 -5.52
N SER A 146 -16.91 -7.38 -5.22
CA SER A 146 -17.07 -8.84 -5.24
C SER A 146 -17.83 -9.39 -4.04
N GLU A 147 -17.63 -8.85 -2.82
CA GLU A 147 -18.32 -9.36 -1.63
C GLU A 147 -19.80 -8.95 -1.63
N MET A 148 -20.10 -7.72 -2.05
CA MET A 148 -21.46 -7.23 -2.29
C MET A 148 -22.21 -8.13 -3.29
N SER A 149 -21.60 -8.39 -4.45
CA SER A 149 -22.18 -9.23 -5.49
C SER A 149 -22.33 -10.69 -5.01
N GLY A 150 -21.35 -11.22 -4.27
CA GLY A 150 -21.41 -12.57 -3.71
C GLY A 150 -22.50 -12.73 -2.64
N ALA A 151 -22.70 -11.70 -1.80
CA ALA A 151 -23.76 -11.69 -0.80
C ALA A 151 -25.16 -11.70 -1.45
N VAL A 152 -25.38 -10.88 -2.48
CA VAL A 152 -26.64 -10.91 -3.25
C VAL A 152 -26.80 -12.22 -4.03
N GLY A 153 -25.71 -12.75 -4.58
CA GLY A 153 -25.70 -14.09 -5.19
C GLY A 153 -26.17 -15.19 -4.23
N THR A 154 -25.90 -15.03 -2.93
CA THR A 154 -26.41 -15.94 -1.88
C THR A 154 -27.93 -15.86 -1.76
N ILE A 155 -28.51 -14.66 -1.82
CA ILE A 155 -29.97 -14.46 -1.79
C ILE A 155 -30.61 -15.16 -2.99
N ASN A 156 -30.07 -14.96 -4.20
CA ASN A 156 -30.56 -15.67 -5.39
C ASN A 156 -30.43 -17.18 -5.24
N THR A 157 -29.33 -17.66 -4.66
CA THR A 157 -29.13 -19.10 -4.42
C THR A 157 -30.20 -19.64 -3.48
N VAL A 158 -30.60 -18.91 -2.43
CA VAL A 158 -31.71 -19.29 -1.54
C VAL A 158 -33.03 -19.35 -2.30
N VAL A 159 -33.34 -18.33 -3.12
CA VAL A 159 -34.54 -18.32 -3.96
C VAL A 159 -34.55 -19.51 -4.93
N GLN A 160 -33.41 -19.79 -5.55
CA GLN A 160 -33.22 -20.93 -6.43
C GLN A 160 -33.37 -22.28 -5.70
N ILE A 161 -32.90 -22.40 -4.46
CA ILE A 161 -33.11 -23.59 -3.63
C ILE A 161 -34.60 -23.81 -3.39
N VAL A 162 -35.34 -22.77 -3.01
CA VAL A 162 -36.79 -22.86 -2.79
C VAL A 162 -37.52 -23.26 -4.07
N ALA A 163 -37.20 -22.60 -5.19
CA ALA A 163 -37.78 -22.94 -6.50
C ALA A 163 -37.46 -24.38 -6.93
N THR A 164 -36.20 -24.82 -6.75
CA THR A 164 -35.77 -26.18 -7.08
C THR A 164 -36.43 -27.21 -6.19
N MET A 165 -36.63 -26.91 -4.90
CA MET A 165 -37.35 -27.77 -3.96
C MET A 165 -38.81 -27.97 -4.36
N VAL A 166 -39.50 -26.89 -4.73
CA VAL A 166 -40.88 -26.94 -5.18
C VAL A 166 -41.00 -27.80 -6.45
N THR A 167 -40.10 -27.62 -7.41
CA THR A 167 -40.05 -28.47 -8.62
C THR A 167 -39.71 -29.92 -8.28
N LEU A 168 -38.74 -30.17 -7.40
CA LEU A 168 -38.35 -31.52 -6.96
C LEU A 168 -39.52 -32.26 -6.31
N LEU A 169 -40.26 -31.60 -5.41
CA LEU A 169 -41.46 -32.16 -4.76
C LEU A 169 -42.55 -32.47 -5.78
N THR A 170 -42.71 -31.64 -6.81
CA THR A 170 -43.66 -31.88 -7.92
C THR A 170 -43.31 -33.17 -8.68
N PHE A 171 -42.03 -33.37 -9.03
CA PHE A 171 -41.58 -34.58 -9.71
C PHE A 171 -41.65 -35.83 -8.82
N ILE A 172 -41.35 -35.72 -7.53
CA ILE A 172 -41.52 -36.82 -6.57
C ILE A 172 -43.01 -37.19 -6.46
N GLY A 173 -43.91 -36.21 -6.39
CA GLY A 173 -45.36 -36.44 -6.40
C GLY A 173 -45.83 -37.19 -7.66
N LEU A 174 -45.31 -36.82 -8.84
CA LEU A 174 -45.57 -37.53 -10.10
C LEU A 174 -45.05 -38.98 -10.07
N LEU A 175 -43.86 -39.22 -9.52
CA LEU A 175 -43.30 -40.57 -9.40
C LEU A 175 -44.11 -41.45 -8.45
N VAL A 176 -44.53 -40.92 -7.29
CA VAL A 176 -45.40 -41.64 -6.33
C VAL A 176 -46.74 -41.98 -6.98
N ALA A 177 -47.31 -41.04 -7.75
CA ALA A 177 -48.56 -41.27 -8.47
C ALA A 177 -48.43 -42.40 -9.51
N ILE A 178 -47.25 -42.58 -10.12
CA ILE A 178 -46.98 -43.67 -11.08
C ILE A 178 -46.73 -45.00 -10.37
N SER A 179 -45.80 -45.04 -9.40
CA SER A 179 -45.52 -46.22 -8.59
C SER A 179 -44.82 -45.83 -7.30
N TRP A 180 -45.52 -45.99 -6.18
CA TRP A 180 -44.96 -45.74 -4.86
C TRP A 180 -43.84 -46.74 -4.51
N GLN A 181 -43.91 -47.99 -4.99
CA GLN A 181 -42.89 -49.03 -4.73
C GLN A 181 -41.54 -48.68 -5.38
N LEU A 182 -41.55 -48.33 -6.68
CA LEU A 182 -40.34 -47.88 -7.37
C LEU A 182 -39.81 -46.57 -6.78
N THR A 183 -40.72 -45.71 -6.30
CA THR A 183 -40.34 -44.42 -5.70
C THR A 183 -39.55 -44.59 -4.40
N ILE A 184 -39.92 -45.53 -3.53
CA ILE A 184 -39.16 -45.83 -2.30
C ILE A 184 -37.72 -46.26 -2.65
N ILE A 185 -37.56 -47.18 -3.59
CA ILE A 185 -36.25 -47.68 -4.01
C ILE A 185 -35.41 -46.55 -4.61
N SER A 186 -35.99 -45.79 -5.53
CA SER A 186 -35.29 -44.67 -6.15
C SER A 186 -34.93 -43.57 -5.14
N SER A 187 -35.72 -43.40 -4.07
CA SER A 187 -35.42 -42.49 -2.97
C SER A 187 -34.18 -42.91 -2.17
N ILE A 188 -33.94 -44.22 -1.99
CA ILE A 188 -32.72 -44.75 -1.34
C ILE A 188 -31.47 -44.39 -2.18
N PHE A 189 -31.56 -44.53 -3.50
CA PHE A 189 -30.48 -44.14 -4.40
C PHE A 189 -30.28 -42.61 -4.45
N ALA A 190 -31.36 -41.83 -4.49
CA ALA A 190 -31.30 -40.38 -4.40
C ALA A 190 -30.65 -39.93 -3.08
N LEU A 191 -30.98 -40.56 -1.95
CA LEU A 191 -30.35 -40.31 -0.66
C LEU A 191 -28.85 -40.65 -0.68
N SER A 192 -28.47 -41.74 -1.35
CA SER A 192 -27.06 -42.13 -1.50
C SER A 192 -26.25 -41.08 -2.28
N VAL A 193 -26.82 -40.50 -3.34
CA VAL A 193 -26.24 -39.37 -4.08
C VAL A 193 -26.11 -38.13 -3.19
N VAL A 194 -27.12 -37.81 -2.38
CA VAL A 194 -27.06 -36.68 -1.42
C VAL A 194 -25.95 -36.90 -0.39
N LEU A 195 -25.85 -38.08 0.21
CA LEU A 195 -24.82 -38.40 1.20
C LEU A 195 -23.41 -38.36 0.61
N SER A 196 -23.23 -38.85 -0.62
CA SER A 196 -21.99 -38.71 -1.38
C SER A 196 -21.60 -37.24 -1.50
N ASN A 197 -22.50 -36.41 -2.03
CA ASN A 197 -22.28 -34.98 -2.22
C ASN A 197 -21.93 -34.24 -0.92
N GLN A 198 -22.61 -34.55 0.19
CA GLN A 198 -22.34 -33.90 1.47
C GLN A 198 -20.94 -34.23 2.04
N ARG A 199 -20.45 -35.46 1.86
CA ARG A 199 -19.09 -35.84 2.29
C ARG A 199 -18.04 -35.08 1.50
N PHE A 200 -18.21 -35.01 0.17
CA PHE A 200 -17.26 -34.32 -0.70
C PHE A 200 -17.32 -32.80 -0.57
N ALA A 201 -18.49 -32.23 -0.29
CA ALA A 201 -18.69 -30.80 -0.06
C ALA A 201 -17.76 -30.22 1.02
N LYS A 202 -17.45 -30.97 2.09
CA LYS A 202 -16.56 -30.50 3.16
C LYS A 202 -15.14 -30.20 2.65
N LYS A 203 -14.57 -31.08 1.82
CA LYS A 203 -13.24 -30.88 1.21
C LYS A 203 -13.26 -29.76 0.17
N LEU A 204 -14.29 -29.72 -0.69
CA LEU A 204 -14.48 -28.63 -1.66
C LEU A 204 -14.58 -27.26 -0.97
N LYS A 205 -15.26 -27.18 0.18
CA LYS A 205 -15.34 -25.96 0.98
C LYS A 205 -13.96 -25.52 1.51
N GLU A 206 -13.10 -26.46 1.87
CA GLU A 206 -11.74 -26.17 2.32
C GLU A 206 -10.87 -25.60 1.19
N TYR A 207 -10.89 -26.23 0.01
CA TYR A 207 -10.20 -25.70 -1.17
C TYR A 207 -10.74 -24.33 -1.59
N GLY A 208 -12.06 -24.14 -1.56
CA GLY A 208 -12.70 -22.85 -1.84
C GLY A 208 -12.23 -21.76 -0.86
N LYS A 209 -12.18 -22.05 0.45
CA LYS A 209 -11.66 -21.11 1.45
C LYS A 209 -10.19 -20.74 1.20
N ARG A 210 -9.33 -21.73 0.97
CA ARG A 210 -7.90 -21.52 0.65
C ARG A 210 -7.74 -20.71 -0.65
N GLY A 211 -8.55 -21.00 -1.66
CA GLY A 211 -8.56 -20.28 -2.94
C GLY A 211 -8.92 -18.80 -2.78
N VAL A 212 -9.96 -18.49 -2.00
CA VAL A 212 -10.34 -17.09 -1.69
C VAL A 212 -9.24 -16.37 -0.92
N GLN A 213 -8.61 -17.01 0.06
CA GLN A 213 -7.50 -16.43 0.83
C GLN A 213 -6.29 -16.10 -0.05
N LEU A 214 -5.87 -17.04 -0.90
CA LEU A 214 -4.76 -16.81 -1.85
C LEU A 214 -5.11 -15.75 -2.90
N SER A 215 -6.37 -15.68 -3.35
CA SER A 215 -6.82 -14.62 -4.23
C SER A 215 -6.73 -13.24 -3.58
N ARG A 216 -7.13 -13.11 -2.31
CA ARG A 216 -7.00 -11.85 -1.55
C ARG A 216 -5.53 -11.44 -1.38
N LEU A 217 -4.67 -12.40 -1.02
CA LEU A 217 -3.23 -12.15 -0.89
C LEU A 217 -2.63 -11.66 -2.22
N TYR A 218 -2.94 -12.35 -3.32
CA TYR A 218 -2.48 -11.98 -4.66
C TYR A 218 -2.94 -10.57 -5.05
N THR A 219 -4.23 -10.25 -4.87
CA THR A 219 -4.76 -8.91 -5.18
C THR A 219 -4.12 -7.83 -4.31
N SER A 220 -3.89 -8.09 -3.02
CA SER A 220 -3.20 -7.16 -2.13
C SER A 220 -1.76 -6.91 -2.58
N GLN A 221 -0.99 -7.97 -2.88
CA GLN A 221 0.39 -7.86 -3.35
C GLN A 221 0.45 -7.12 -4.69
N LEU A 222 -0.48 -7.40 -5.61
CA LEU A 222 -0.55 -6.72 -6.89
C LEU A 222 -0.83 -5.21 -6.74
N LEU A 223 -1.76 -4.83 -5.87
CA LEU A 223 -2.05 -3.42 -5.59
C LEU A 223 -0.87 -2.70 -4.92
N GLU A 224 -0.16 -3.39 -4.03
CA GLU A 224 1.06 -2.89 -3.39
C GLU A 224 2.18 -2.69 -4.43
N ALA A 225 2.39 -3.65 -5.34
CA ALA A 225 3.36 -3.55 -6.42
C ALA A 225 3.03 -2.41 -7.39
N ILE A 226 1.74 -2.24 -7.78
CA ILE A 226 1.31 -1.12 -8.64
C ILE A 226 1.50 0.22 -7.92
N GLY A 227 1.13 0.31 -6.63
CA GLY A 227 1.32 1.51 -5.83
C GLY A 227 2.80 1.86 -5.60
N GLY A 228 3.65 0.86 -5.47
CA GLY A 228 5.10 0.96 -5.27
C GLY A 228 5.92 0.89 -6.56
N ILE A 229 5.31 1.02 -7.75
CA ILE A 229 5.99 0.74 -9.01
C ILE A 229 7.23 1.61 -9.24
N ARG A 230 7.20 2.87 -8.77
CA ARG A 230 8.38 3.76 -8.84
C ARG A 230 9.54 3.23 -8.00
N LEU A 231 9.26 2.69 -6.82
CA LEU A 231 10.28 2.10 -5.96
C LEU A 231 10.87 0.85 -6.60
N ILE A 232 10.02 -0.05 -7.09
CA ILE A 232 10.46 -1.28 -7.77
C ILE A 232 11.36 -0.96 -8.95
N LYS A 233 11.01 0.08 -9.74
CA LYS A 233 11.81 0.58 -10.86
C LYS A 233 13.12 1.23 -10.41
N ALA A 234 13.08 2.01 -9.33
CA ALA A 234 14.27 2.68 -8.78
C ALA A 234 15.27 1.69 -8.18
N THR A 235 14.80 0.57 -7.64
CA THR A 235 15.65 -0.48 -7.06
C THR A 235 15.93 -1.63 -8.02
N SER A 236 15.55 -1.52 -9.30
CA SER A 236 15.67 -2.57 -10.33
C SER A 236 15.25 -3.96 -9.83
N SER A 237 14.18 -4.00 -9.03
CA SER A 237 13.73 -5.20 -8.31
C SER A 237 12.56 -5.91 -9.01
N GLU A 238 12.37 -5.69 -10.31
CA GLU A 238 11.24 -6.23 -11.07
C GLU A 238 11.18 -7.76 -11.02
N ASP A 239 12.31 -8.45 -11.18
CA ASP A 239 12.37 -9.91 -11.16
C ASP A 239 12.02 -10.48 -9.78
N LEU A 240 12.44 -9.81 -8.70
CA LEU A 240 12.10 -10.20 -7.34
C LEU A 240 10.58 -10.12 -7.12
N GLU A 241 9.97 -9.00 -7.50
CA GLU A 241 8.53 -8.80 -7.33
C GLU A 241 7.71 -9.69 -8.29
N TYR A 242 8.20 -9.92 -9.52
CA TYR A 242 7.64 -10.90 -10.46
C TYR A 242 7.61 -12.30 -9.84
N ASN A 243 8.73 -12.78 -9.29
CA ASN A 243 8.82 -14.09 -8.67
C ASN A 243 7.92 -14.21 -7.43
N ARG A 244 7.79 -13.14 -6.64
CA ARG A 244 6.88 -13.08 -5.49
C ARG A 244 5.41 -13.20 -5.92
N LEU A 245 4.98 -12.41 -6.90
CA LEU A 245 3.59 -12.40 -7.40
C LEU A 245 3.23 -13.70 -8.10
N THR A 246 4.10 -14.18 -8.99
CA THR A 246 3.89 -15.46 -9.69
C THR A 246 3.91 -16.64 -8.73
N GLY A 247 4.76 -16.63 -7.70
CA GLY A 247 4.75 -17.63 -6.63
C GLY A 247 3.40 -17.75 -5.93
N THR A 248 2.75 -16.63 -5.59
CA THR A 248 1.40 -16.63 -5.01
C THR A 248 0.35 -17.07 -6.03
N LEU A 249 0.46 -16.63 -7.28
CA LEU A 249 -0.45 -17.01 -8.36
C LEU A 249 -0.42 -18.53 -8.63
N LEU A 250 0.76 -19.12 -8.70
CA LEU A 250 0.94 -20.56 -8.91
C LEU A 250 0.38 -21.39 -7.75
N LYS A 251 0.56 -20.93 -6.50
CA LYS A 251 -0.09 -21.55 -5.32
C LYS A 251 -1.61 -21.52 -5.44
N ARG A 252 -2.19 -20.39 -5.88
CA ARG A 252 -3.63 -20.24 -6.13
C ARG A 252 -4.11 -21.19 -7.23
N GLN A 253 -3.41 -21.23 -8.37
CA GLN A 253 -3.74 -22.11 -9.49
C GLN A 253 -3.69 -23.58 -9.09
N ARG A 254 -2.71 -23.99 -8.27
CA ARG A 254 -2.61 -25.36 -7.75
C ARG A 254 -3.83 -25.73 -6.91
N VAL A 255 -4.28 -24.83 -6.01
CA VAL A 255 -5.52 -25.05 -5.23
C VAL A 255 -6.74 -25.15 -6.13
N ASP A 256 -6.81 -24.30 -7.16
CA ASP A 256 -7.92 -24.32 -8.12
C ASP A 256 -7.95 -25.62 -8.93
N LEU A 257 -6.81 -26.07 -9.45
CA LEU A 257 -6.66 -27.36 -10.12
C LEU A 257 -7.09 -28.53 -9.24
N TYR A 258 -6.66 -28.57 -7.98
CA TYR A 258 -7.10 -29.61 -7.04
C TYR A 258 -8.62 -29.53 -6.78
N SER A 259 -9.18 -28.33 -6.66
CA SER A 259 -10.62 -28.13 -6.50
C SER A 259 -11.40 -28.63 -7.72
N GLN A 260 -10.93 -28.31 -8.93
CA GLN A 260 -11.56 -28.71 -10.19
C GLN A 260 -11.47 -30.22 -10.42
N THR A 261 -10.28 -30.80 -10.31
CA THR A 261 -10.08 -32.26 -10.45
C THR A 261 -10.91 -33.05 -9.45
N PHE A 262 -10.98 -32.59 -8.21
CA PHE A 262 -11.82 -33.20 -7.19
C PHE A 262 -13.31 -33.03 -7.49
N SER A 263 -13.75 -31.86 -7.98
CA SER A 263 -15.14 -31.66 -8.43
C SER A 263 -15.52 -32.58 -9.59
N SER A 264 -14.61 -32.80 -10.55
CA SER A 264 -14.81 -33.73 -11.67
C SER A 264 -14.94 -35.17 -11.18
N PHE A 265 -14.08 -35.59 -10.24
CA PHE A 265 -14.19 -36.90 -9.62
C PHE A 265 -15.56 -37.13 -8.95
N VAL A 266 -16.09 -36.12 -8.24
CA VAL A 266 -17.43 -36.19 -7.63
C VAL A 266 -18.52 -36.31 -8.69
N ALA A 267 -18.39 -35.61 -9.83
CA ALA A 267 -19.34 -35.71 -10.94
C ALA A 267 -19.35 -37.13 -11.52
N SER A 268 -18.18 -37.75 -11.74
CA SER A 268 -18.07 -39.13 -12.22
C SER A 268 -18.66 -40.15 -11.25
N VAL A 269 -18.46 -39.98 -9.93
CA VAL A 269 -19.10 -40.84 -8.91
C VAL A 269 -20.62 -40.69 -8.95
N ASN A 270 -21.13 -39.47 -9.09
CA ASN A 270 -22.57 -39.24 -9.19
C ASN A 270 -23.17 -39.86 -10.46
N GLU A 271 -22.48 -39.76 -11.60
CA GLU A 271 -22.91 -40.41 -12.84
C GLU A 271 -23.01 -41.93 -12.67
N PHE A 272 -21.98 -42.56 -12.09
CA PHE A 272 -22.00 -43.99 -11.79
C PHE A 272 -23.19 -44.37 -10.88
N LEU A 273 -23.43 -43.61 -9.81
CA LEU A 273 -24.55 -43.86 -8.89
C LEU A 273 -25.91 -43.71 -9.58
N VAL A 274 -26.07 -42.71 -10.45
CA VAL A 274 -27.30 -42.52 -11.22
C VAL A 274 -27.52 -43.68 -12.18
N VAL A 275 -26.52 -44.08 -12.96
CA VAL A 275 -26.65 -45.21 -13.89
C VAL A 275 -26.93 -46.52 -13.14
N ALA A 276 -26.21 -46.80 -12.05
CA ALA A 276 -26.44 -47.97 -11.21
C ALA A 276 -27.87 -47.98 -10.62
N SER A 277 -28.39 -46.82 -10.22
CA SER A 277 -29.77 -46.70 -9.74
C SER A 277 -30.80 -46.98 -10.84
N LEU A 278 -30.59 -46.49 -12.06
CA LEU A 278 -31.48 -46.75 -13.20
C LEU A 278 -31.50 -48.25 -13.54
N LEU A 279 -30.34 -48.89 -13.61
CA LEU A 279 -30.24 -50.34 -13.84
C LEU A 279 -30.93 -51.16 -12.73
N SER A 280 -30.78 -50.74 -11.47
CA SER A 280 -31.45 -51.37 -10.33
C SER A 280 -32.97 -51.22 -10.39
N ILE A 281 -33.47 -50.05 -10.80
CA ILE A 281 -34.90 -49.78 -11.00
C ILE A 281 -35.45 -50.67 -12.13
N VAL A 282 -34.71 -50.86 -13.23
CA VAL A 282 -35.11 -51.76 -14.32
C VAL A 282 -35.16 -53.22 -13.84
N TRP A 283 -34.15 -53.65 -13.07
CA TRP A 283 -34.08 -55.02 -12.55
C TRP A 283 -35.20 -55.32 -11.56
N ILE A 284 -35.46 -54.42 -10.61
CA ILE A 284 -36.52 -54.58 -9.61
C ILE A 284 -37.91 -54.38 -10.23
N GLY A 285 -38.03 -53.46 -11.20
CA GLY A 285 -39.27 -53.20 -11.93
C GLY A 285 -39.87 -54.47 -12.54
N ARG A 286 -39.02 -55.40 -13.00
CA ARG A 286 -39.44 -56.71 -13.53
C ARG A 286 -40.24 -57.54 -12.52
N PHE A 287 -39.96 -57.41 -11.23
CA PHE A 287 -40.65 -58.14 -10.16
C PHE A 287 -41.89 -57.40 -9.64
N VAL A 288 -41.91 -56.07 -9.73
CA VAL A 288 -43.02 -55.23 -9.23
C VAL A 288 -44.24 -55.25 -10.17
N PHE A 289 -44.02 -55.44 -11.48
CA PHE A 289 -45.08 -55.47 -12.49
C PHE A 289 -45.12 -56.82 -13.23
N PRO A 290 -45.77 -57.86 -12.67
CA PRO A 290 -45.83 -59.19 -13.27
C PRO A 290 -46.75 -59.32 -14.51
N GLY A 291 -47.14 -58.22 -15.16
CA GLY A 291 -48.08 -58.15 -16.29
C GLY A 291 -47.44 -58.05 -17.69
N SER A 292 -48.27 -57.78 -18.71
CA SER A 292 -47.88 -57.76 -20.14
C SER A 292 -46.67 -56.84 -20.43
N LEU A 293 -45.71 -57.37 -21.21
CA LEU A 293 -44.40 -56.76 -21.45
C LEU A 293 -44.48 -55.34 -22.07
N GLU A 294 -45.54 -55.07 -22.85
CA GLU A 294 -45.70 -53.81 -23.58
C GLU A 294 -46.18 -52.65 -22.69
N ALA A 295 -47.14 -52.88 -21.79
CA ALA A 295 -47.60 -51.88 -20.82
C ALA A 295 -46.51 -51.57 -19.79
N TYR A 296 -45.77 -52.61 -19.38
CA TYR A 296 -44.60 -52.49 -18.51
C TYR A 296 -43.52 -51.58 -19.11
N ALA A 297 -43.19 -51.76 -20.40
CA ALA A 297 -42.14 -50.98 -21.06
C ALA A 297 -42.48 -49.49 -21.12
N ALA A 298 -43.74 -49.13 -21.38
CA ALA A 298 -44.18 -47.73 -21.45
C ALA A 298 -44.12 -47.03 -20.08
N ILE A 299 -44.63 -47.70 -19.02
CA ILE A 299 -44.63 -47.16 -17.65
C ILE A 299 -43.19 -47.04 -17.13
N LEU A 300 -42.36 -48.07 -17.34
CA LEU A 300 -40.96 -48.06 -16.94
C LEU A 300 -40.17 -46.96 -17.66
N LEU A 301 -40.37 -46.76 -18.96
CA LEU A 301 -39.68 -45.73 -19.72
C LEU A 301 -40.04 -44.33 -19.23
N THR A 302 -41.33 -44.04 -19.02
CA THR A 302 -41.79 -42.78 -18.42
C THR A 302 -41.18 -42.57 -17.03
N TYR A 303 -41.14 -43.64 -16.21
CA TYR A 303 -40.55 -43.61 -14.88
C TYR A 303 -39.04 -43.28 -14.93
N LEU A 304 -38.28 -43.95 -15.81
CA LEU A 304 -36.84 -43.71 -15.99
C LEU A 304 -36.54 -42.28 -16.45
N PHE A 305 -37.36 -41.72 -17.34
CA PHE A 305 -37.23 -40.31 -17.74
C PHE A 305 -37.50 -39.36 -16.58
N LEU A 306 -38.57 -39.57 -15.81
CA LEU A 306 -38.91 -38.71 -14.67
C LEU A 306 -37.86 -38.79 -13.55
N ILE A 307 -37.37 -39.98 -13.20
CA ILE A 307 -36.36 -40.13 -12.14
C ILE A 307 -35.00 -39.54 -12.56
N SER A 308 -34.63 -39.60 -13.85
CA SER A 308 -33.42 -38.94 -14.35
C SER A 308 -33.46 -37.42 -14.11
N ARG A 309 -34.64 -36.80 -14.23
CA ARG A 309 -34.84 -35.38 -13.90
C ARG A 309 -34.72 -35.11 -12.40
N VAL A 310 -35.26 -35.99 -11.56
CA VAL A 310 -35.09 -35.89 -10.09
C VAL A 310 -33.61 -35.91 -9.72
N PHE A 311 -32.80 -36.81 -10.27
CA PHE A 311 -31.35 -36.81 -10.03
C PHE A 311 -30.66 -35.52 -10.48
N ALA A 312 -31.05 -34.97 -11.63
CA ALA A 312 -30.54 -33.67 -12.09
C ALA A 312 -30.91 -32.51 -11.12
N PHE A 313 -32.12 -32.51 -10.55
CA PHE A 313 -32.51 -31.53 -9.53
C PHE A 313 -31.79 -31.73 -8.21
N VAL A 314 -31.59 -32.98 -7.76
CA VAL A 314 -30.83 -33.31 -6.54
C VAL A 314 -29.38 -32.83 -6.65
N THR A 315 -28.74 -33.03 -7.80
CA THR A 315 -27.37 -32.54 -8.03
C THR A 315 -27.32 -31.01 -8.10
N THR A 316 -28.29 -30.36 -8.76
CA THR A 316 -28.42 -28.90 -8.82
C THR A 316 -28.60 -28.30 -7.42
N LEU A 317 -29.45 -28.91 -6.61
CA LEU A 317 -29.66 -28.53 -5.22
C LEU A 317 -28.38 -28.69 -4.38
N GLY A 318 -27.66 -29.80 -4.55
CA GLY A 318 -26.38 -30.02 -3.89
C GLY A 318 -25.36 -28.94 -4.23
N LYS A 319 -25.27 -28.52 -5.50
CA LYS A 319 -24.44 -27.40 -5.94
C LYS A 319 -24.88 -26.07 -5.30
N ALA A 320 -26.19 -25.81 -5.25
CA ALA A 320 -26.73 -24.59 -4.64
C ALA A 320 -26.42 -24.50 -3.13
N LEU A 321 -26.57 -25.61 -2.40
CA LEU A 321 -26.21 -25.69 -0.98
C LEU A 321 -24.71 -25.46 -0.74
N ASN A 322 -23.85 -26.02 -1.61
CA ASN A 322 -22.41 -25.77 -1.56
C ASN A 322 -22.06 -24.31 -1.84
N ASN A 323 -22.71 -23.71 -2.83
CA ASN A 323 -22.52 -22.29 -3.15
C ASN A 323 -22.94 -21.39 -1.98
N LEU A 324 -24.07 -21.69 -1.33
CA LEU A 324 -24.52 -20.98 -0.13
C LEU A 324 -23.49 -21.09 1.01
N ALA A 325 -22.91 -22.27 1.21
CA ALA A 325 -21.88 -22.49 2.23
C ALA A 325 -20.59 -21.70 1.94
N LEU A 326 -20.24 -21.47 0.67
CA LEU A 326 -19.09 -20.66 0.25
C LEU A 326 -19.35 -19.16 0.40
N CYS A 327 -20.54 -18.70 0.00
CA CYS A 327 -20.88 -17.27 -0.01
C CYS A 327 -21.36 -16.73 1.34
N SER A 328 -21.66 -17.59 2.33
CA SER A 328 -22.03 -17.18 3.70
C SER A 328 -21.06 -16.17 4.32
N ALA A 329 -19.75 -16.32 4.08
CA ALA A 329 -18.73 -15.39 4.56
C ALA A 329 -18.83 -13.99 3.90
N ALA A 330 -19.28 -13.92 2.65
CA ALA A 330 -19.51 -12.66 1.95
C ALA A 330 -20.72 -11.91 2.52
N VAL A 331 -21.78 -12.64 2.89
CA VAL A 331 -22.93 -12.05 3.60
C VAL A 331 -22.50 -11.48 4.94
N ASP A 332 -21.73 -12.23 5.75
CA ASP A 332 -21.21 -11.73 7.03
C ASP A 332 -20.31 -10.49 6.86
N ALA A 333 -19.46 -10.49 5.82
CA ALA A 333 -18.59 -9.36 5.51
C ALA A 333 -19.40 -8.12 5.08
N MET A 334 -20.39 -8.29 4.20
CA MET A 334 -21.33 -7.25 3.80
C MET A 334 -22.08 -6.69 5.01
N VAL A 335 -22.63 -7.55 5.87
CA VAL A 335 -23.39 -7.12 7.07
C VAL A 335 -22.51 -6.30 8.00
N ARG A 336 -21.28 -6.77 8.28
CA ARG A 336 -20.32 -6.00 9.09
C ARG A 336 -19.93 -4.68 8.42
N PHE A 337 -19.74 -4.69 7.09
CA PHE A 337 -19.40 -3.49 6.34
C PHE A 337 -20.53 -2.45 6.34
N LEU A 338 -21.78 -2.87 6.16
CA LEU A 338 -22.94 -1.96 6.21
C LEU A 338 -23.35 -1.60 7.65
N SER A 339 -22.93 -2.39 8.65
CA SER A 339 -23.23 -2.08 10.05
C SER A 339 -22.49 -0.82 10.51
N ARG A 340 -23.20 0.04 11.24
CA ARG A 340 -22.61 1.19 11.94
C ARG A 340 -21.89 0.80 13.23
N GLN A 341 -22.04 -0.45 13.69
CA GLN A 341 -21.41 -0.93 14.92
C GLN A 341 -19.88 -0.98 14.77
N GLY A 342 -19.18 -0.47 15.78
CA GLY A 342 -17.71 -0.44 15.79
C GLY A 342 -17.08 0.56 14.82
N LYS A 343 -17.87 1.47 14.24
CA LYS A 343 -17.38 2.53 13.35
C LYS A 343 -17.69 3.89 13.93
N HIS A 344 -16.70 4.77 13.88
CA HIS A 344 -16.85 6.15 14.36
C HIS A 344 -17.61 6.99 13.33
N PHE A 345 -18.66 7.67 13.78
CA PHE A 345 -19.38 8.68 13.01
C PHE A 345 -19.35 9.97 13.82
N VAL A 346 -18.98 11.08 13.18
CA VAL A 346 -19.13 12.40 13.79
C VAL A 346 -20.61 12.80 13.66
N PRO A 347 -21.33 13.04 14.76
CA PRO A 347 -22.72 13.45 14.70
C PRO A 347 -22.84 14.85 14.08
N ASP A 348 -23.81 15.06 13.21
CA ASP A 348 -24.06 16.40 12.67
C ASP A 348 -24.75 17.29 13.71
N GLY A 349 -24.38 18.57 13.76
CA GLY A 349 -25.05 19.56 14.61
C GLY A 349 -26.26 20.18 13.91
N ALA A 350 -27.20 20.71 14.70
CA ALA A 350 -28.45 21.26 14.17
C ALA A 350 -28.34 22.74 13.77
N VAL A 351 -27.34 23.47 14.27
CA VAL A 351 -27.24 24.93 14.11
C VAL A 351 -26.31 25.26 12.93
N PRO A 352 -26.73 26.07 11.95
CA PRO A 352 -25.81 26.53 10.91
C PRO A 352 -24.73 27.45 11.51
N PHE A 353 -23.49 27.31 11.04
CA PHE A 353 -22.38 28.15 11.48
C PHE A 353 -22.57 29.61 11.03
N PRO A 354 -22.65 30.59 11.94
CA PRO A 354 -22.98 31.98 11.61
C PRO A 354 -21.77 32.83 11.17
N GLY A 355 -20.58 32.22 11.07
CA GLY A 355 -19.31 32.91 10.86
C GLY A 355 -18.59 33.28 12.17
N LEU A 356 -17.28 33.47 12.09
CA LEU A 356 -16.44 33.79 13.25
C LEU A 356 -16.43 35.31 13.55
N ARG A 357 -16.77 35.72 14.77
CA ARG A 357 -16.89 37.13 15.18
C ARG A 357 -15.87 37.59 16.22
N GLN A 358 -15.54 36.76 17.20
CA GLN A 358 -14.67 37.13 18.32
C GLN A 358 -13.46 36.23 18.44
N GLU A 359 -13.65 34.93 18.70
CA GLU A 359 -12.55 34.02 19.00
C GLU A 359 -12.89 32.53 18.91
N ILE A 360 -11.83 31.73 18.80
CA ILE A 360 -11.83 30.28 18.97
C ILE A 360 -11.16 29.97 20.31
N ARG A 361 -11.75 29.07 21.10
CA ARG A 361 -11.19 28.67 22.40
C ARG A 361 -11.18 27.15 22.57
N PHE A 362 -10.03 26.62 22.94
CA PHE A 362 -9.83 25.26 23.41
C PHE A 362 -9.91 25.29 24.94
N GLU A 363 -10.82 24.54 25.54
CA GLU A 363 -11.06 24.53 26.99
C GLU A 363 -10.79 23.13 27.56
N ASN A 364 -9.61 22.95 28.17
CA ASN A 364 -9.16 21.69 28.77
C ASN A 364 -9.29 20.47 27.83
N VAL A 365 -8.98 20.67 26.55
CA VAL A 365 -9.13 19.66 25.50
C VAL A 365 -8.18 18.50 25.72
N SER A 366 -8.74 17.30 25.83
CA SER A 366 -8.01 16.04 25.89
C SER A 366 -8.49 15.13 24.78
N PHE A 367 -7.58 14.36 24.18
CA PHE A 367 -7.91 13.50 23.06
C PHE A 367 -7.05 12.24 22.99
N ALA A 368 -7.68 11.13 22.59
CA ALA A 368 -7.02 9.89 22.23
C ALA A 368 -7.71 9.33 20.98
N TYR A 369 -6.94 8.90 19.99
CA TYR A 369 -7.50 8.29 18.79
C TYR A 369 -8.24 6.98 19.15
N PRO A 370 -9.44 6.71 18.59
CA PRO A 370 -10.17 5.48 18.85
C PRO A 370 -9.40 4.19 18.49
N SER A 371 -8.35 4.33 17.69
CA SER A 371 -7.46 3.26 17.20
C SER A 371 -6.30 2.91 18.08
N ARG A 372 -5.87 3.82 18.96
CA ARG A 372 -4.72 3.60 19.82
C ARG A 372 -5.18 3.21 21.21
N ASP A 373 -4.41 2.34 21.85
CA ASP A 373 -4.70 1.81 23.17
C ASP A 373 -4.53 2.91 24.22
N LYS A 374 -5.61 3.68 24.47
CA LYS A 374 -5.82 4.73 25.50
C LYS A 374 -4.73 5.79 25.73
N SER A 375 -3.63 5.80 24.98
CA SER A 375 -2.60 6.82 25.09
C SER A 375 -3.17 8.16 24.62
N ARG A 376 -3.25 9.10 25.55
CA ARG A 376 -3.70 10.46 25.25
C ARG A 376 -2.66 11.14 24.37
N VAL A 377 -3.09 11.63 23.22
CA VAL A 377 -2.27 12.44 22.32
C VAL A 377 -2.30 13.90 22.74
N LEU A 378 -3.44 14.36 23.28
CA LEU A 378 -3.60 15.68 23.88
C LEU A 378 -4.08 15.54 25.32
N ASP A 379 -3.52 16.33 26.23
CA ASP A 379 -3.89 16.34 27.64
C ASP A 379 -4.17 17.77 28.13
N ARG A 380 -5.45 18.06 28.42
CA ARG A 380 -5.95 19.33 28.99
C ARG A 380 -5.41 20.60 28.31
N VAL A 381 -5.33 20.60 26.99
CA VAL A 381 -4.90 21.76 26.19
C VAL A 381 -5.92 22.90 26.33
N SER A 382 -5.44 24.07 26.74
CA SER A 382 -6.23 25.30 26.77
C SER A 382 -5.55 26.39 25.96
N LEU A 383 -6.29 26.98 25.02
CA LEU A 383 -5.75 27.94 24.06
C LEU A 383 -6.87 28.90 23.61
N ARG A 384 -6.52 30.15 23.32
CA ARG A 384 -7.44 31.20 22.84
C ARG A 384 -6.87 31.85 21.59
N ILE A 385 -7.66 31.89 20.51
CA ILE A 385 -7.29 32.43 19.20
C ILE A 385 -8.27 33.57 18.85
N PRO A 386 -7.86 34.85 18.96
CA PRO A 386 -8.69 35.97 18.56
C PRO A 386 -8.97 35.99 17.05
N ARG A 387 -10.12 36.54 16.64
CA ARG A 387 -10.48 36.71 15.23
C ARG A 387 -9.43 37.54 14.49
N GLY A 388 -9.07 37.09 13.29
CA GLY A 388 -8.15 37.79 12.38
C GLY A 388 -6.68 37.63 12.75
N THR A 389 -6.36 36.81 13.76
CA THR A 389 -4.97 36.54 14.17
C THR A 389 -4.47 35.22 13.59
N THR A 390 -3.14 35.13 13.46
CA THR A 390 -2.42 33.93 13.03
C THR A 390 -1.78 33.25 14.23
N LEU A 391 -2.25 32.04 14.52
CA LEU A 391 -1.65 31.13 15.50
C LEU A 391 -0.67 30.17 14.81
N ALA A 392 0.60 30.19 15.20
CA ALA A 392 1.57 29.17 14.86
C ALA A 392 1.66 28.07 15.92
N LEU A 393 1.46 26.81 15.54
CA LEU A 393 1.68 25.62 16.36
C LEU A 393 3.10 25.11 16.12
N VAL A 394 3.92 25.09 17.17
CA VAL A 394 5.33 24.67 17.13
C VAL A 394 5.57 23.55 18.13
N GLY A 395 6.47 22.61 17.84
CA GLY A 395 6.76 21.48 18.73
C GLY A 395 7.43 20.34 17.99
N SER A 396 7.98 19.37 18.72
CA SER A 396 8.60 18.19 18.12
C SER A 396 7.62 17.41 17.23
N SER A 397 8.15 16.56 16.34
CA SER A 397 7.29 15.60 15.63
C SER A 397 6.54 14.72 16.63
N GLY A 398 5.25 14.47 16.36
CA GLY A 398 4.39 13.69 17.28
C GLY A 398 3.87 14.43 18.52
N ALA A 399 4.16 15.73 18.71
CA ALA A 399 3.69 16.50 19.87
C ALA A 399 2.17 16.78 19.91
N GLY A 400 1.42 16.45 18.85
CA GLY A 400 -0.04 16.62 18.76
C GLY A 400 -0.53 17.82 17.93
N LYS A 401 0.35 18.48 17.16
CA LYS A 401 0.01 19.66 16.33
C LYS A 401 -1.11 19.38 15.30
N SER A 402 -0.92 18.38 14.44
CA SER A 402 -1.92 17.98 13.43
C SER A 402 -3.20 17.47 14.08
N THR A 403 -3.10 16.79 15.24
CA THR A 403 -4.27 16.35 16.01
C THR A 403 -5.11 17.52 16.51
N LEU A 404 -4.49 18.64 16.89
CA LEU A 404 -5.23 19.85 17.32
C LEU A 404 -5.95 20.49 16.12
N ALA A 405 -5.33 20.51 14.94
CA ALA A 405 -5.97 20.94 13.70
C ALA A 405 -7.13 20.02 13.28
N ASP A 406 -6.95 18.69 13.36
CA ASP A 406 -7.99 17.70 13.08
C ASP A 406 -9.24 17.89 13.97
N LEU A 407 -9.04 18.23 15.25
CA LEU A 407 -10.12 18.54 16.18
C LEU A 407 -10.83 19.86 15.83
N MET A 408 -10.10 20.86 15.34
CA MET A 408 -10.69 22.13 14.89
C MET A 408 -11.59 21.93 13.66
N ILE A 409 -11.18 21.07 12.73
CA ILE A 409 -11.97 20.68 11.54
C ILE A 409 -13.11 19.72 11.95
N ARG A 410 -13.10 19.24 13.19
CA ARG A 410 -14.06 18.27 13.71
C ARG A 410 -14.05 16.96 12.91
N PHE A 411 -12.87 16.52 12.46
CA PHE A 411 -12.68 15.13 12.01
C PHE A 411 -12.83 14.14 13.16
N TYR A 412 -12.55 14.61 14.38
CA TYR A 412 -12.80 13.93 15.64
C TYR A 412 -13.41 14.91 16.64
N ASP A 413 -14.18 14.38 17.59
CA ASP A 413 -14.60 15.14 18.77
C ASP A 413 -13.61 14.88 19.92
N PRO A 414 -13.33 15.87 20.78
CA PRO A 414 -12.40 15.68 21.89
C PRO A 414 -12.95 14.67 22.92
N THR A 415 -12.08 13.87 23.54
CA THR A 415 -12.50 12.86 24.54
C THR A 415 -12.75 13.49 25.93
N GLY A 416 -12.17 14.66 26.18
CA GLY A 416 -12.43 15.50 27.35
C GLY A 416 -12.29 16.98 27.00
N GLY A 417 -12.95 17.85 27.75
CA GLY A 417 -13.03 19.28 27.43
C GLY A 417 -13.93 19.59 26.24
N ARG A 418 -13.82 20.81 25.69
CA ARG A 418 -14.58 21.27 24.53
C ARG A 418 -13.82 22.33 23.73
N ILE A 419 -14.22 22.52 22.48
CA ILE A 419 -13.76 23.61 21.62
C ILE A 419 -14.98 24.51 21.38
N THR A 420 -14.84 25.82 21.59
CA THR A 420 -15.93 26.78 21.38
C THR A 420 -15.53 27.83 20.37
N ILE A 421 -16.46 28.20 19.50
CA ILE A 421 -16.35 29.37 18.62
C ILE A 421 -17.36 30.40 19.12
N ASP A 422 -16.89 31.60 19.48
CA ASP A 422 -17.71 32.69 20.04
C ASP A 422 -18.58 32.25 21.24
N GLY A 423 -18.03 31.35 22.06
CA GLY A 423 -18.69 30.80 23.26
C GLY A 423 -19.64 29.61 22.99
N GLN A 424 -19.90 29.26 21.73
CA GLN A 424 -20.74 28.12 21.36
C GLN A 424 -19.88 26.88 21.04
N ASP A 425 -20.24 25.72 21.60
CA ASP A 425 -19.51 24.47 21.39
C ASP A 425 -19.55 24.05 19.92
N LEU A 426 -18.37 23.72 19.37
CA LEU A 426 -18.15 23.25 18.01
C LEU A 426 -19.07 22.10 17.61
N ARG A 427 -19.47 21.25 18.58
CA ARG A 427 -20.34 20.09 18.38
C ARG A 427 -21.77 20.45 17.98
N THR A 428 -22.21 21.68 18.29
CA THR A 428 -23.59 22.12 18.03
C THR A 428 -23.80 22.56 16.58
N PHE A 429 -22.72 22.91 15.86
CA PHE A 429 -22.78 23.38 14.49
C PHE A 429 -22.94 22.24 13.48
N SER A 430 -23.68 22.50 12.41
CA SER A 430 -23.76 21.60 11.25
C SER A 430 -22.39 21.54 10.57
N LEU A 431 -21.89 20.32 10.38
CA LEU A 431 -20.60 20.03 9.74
C LEU A 431 -20.51 20.65 8.34
N ARG A 432 -21.60 20.60 7.55
CA ARG A 432 -21.61 21.20 6.21
C ARG A 432 -21.33 22.70 6.27
N SER A 433 -22.06 23.43 7.12
CA SER A 433 -21.87 24.88 7.26
C SER A 433 -20.51 25.23 7.86
N LEU A 434 -20.02 24.44 8.82
CA LEU A 434 -18.72 24.62 9.44
C LEU A 434 -17.58 24.45 8.41
N HIS A 435 -17.62 23.37 7.63
CA HIS A 435 -16.61 23.07 6.61
C HIS A 435 -16.67 24.00 5.39
N GLN A 436 -17.83 24.60 5.11
CA GLN A 436 -17.94 25.65 4.08
C GLN A 436 -17.24 26.95 4.51
N SER A 437 -17.25 27.26 5.81
CA SER A 437 -16.54 28.43 6.38
C SER A 437 -15.09 28.15 6.78
N MET A 438 -14.57 26.96 6.50
CA MET A 438 -13.17 26.57 6.78
C MET A 438 -12.39 26.30 5.49
N GLY A 439 -11.14 26.78 5.47
CA GLY A 439 -10.17 26.48 4.43
C GLY A 439 -9.06 25.60 4.99
N ILE A 440 -8.67 24.57 4.25
CA ILE A 440 -7.57 23.69 4.63
C ILE A 440 -6.60 23.61 3.45
N VAL A 441 -5.33 23.90 3.72
CA VAL A 441 -4.23 23.67 2.78
C VAL A 441 -3.25 22.72 3.45
N SER A 442 -3.24 21.47 2.99
CA SER A 442 -2.40 20.40 3.53
C SER A 442 -1.07 20.30 2.77
N GLN A 443 -0.05 19.77 3.44
CA GLN A 443 1.27 19.49 2.87
C GLN A 443 1.16 18.62 1.60
N ASP A 444 0.47 17.47 1.73
CA ASP A 444 0.15 16.59 0.62
C ASP A 444 -1.13 17.05 -0.08
N THR A 445 -0.97 17.84 -1.14
CA THR A 445 -2.10 18.34 -1.92
C THR A 445 -2.73 17.25 -2.78
N PHE A 446 -4.00 16.94 -2.52
CA PHE A 446 -4.76 15.99 -3.36
C PHE A 446 -5.55 16.70 -4.47
N LEU A 447 -5.32 16.24 -5.70
CA LEU A 447 -6.06 16.64 -6.91
C LEU A 447 -6.75 15.42 -7.52
N PHE A 448 -8.01 15.60 -7.91
CA PHE A 448 -8.77 14.60 -8.64
C PHE A 448 -8.29 14.52 -10.08
N ASN A 449 -8.41 13.33 -10.69
CA ASN A 449 -8.22 13.15 -12.13
C ASN A 449 -9.41 13.75 -12.88
N ASP A 450 -9.39 15.07 -12.96
CA ASP A 450 -10.40 15.94 -13.55
C ASP A 450 -9.71 17.20 -14.07
N THR A 451 -10.46 18.13 -14.64
CA THR A 451 -9.91 19.38 -15.17
C THR A 451 -9.36 20.28 -14.05
N VAL A 452 -8.49 21.22 -14.41
CA VAL A 452 -8.03 22.27 -13.49
C VAL A 452 -9.22 23.02 -12.89
N ARG A 453 -10.19 23.40 -13.72
CA ARG A 453 -11.42 24.08 -13.30
C ARG A 453 -12.18 23.28 -12.25
N ALA A 454 -12.42 21.99 -12.50
CA ALA A 454 -13.15 21.12 -11.56
C ALA A 454 -12.40 20.97 -10.23
N ASN A 455 -11.07 20.92 -10.25
CA ASN A 455 -10.25 20.84 -9.05
C ASN A 455 -10.27 22.13 -8.22
N ILE A 456 -10.30 23.31 -8.85
CA ILE A 456 -10.43 24.60 -8.17
C ILE A 456 -11.85 24.78 -7.61
N ALA A 457 -12.87 24.44 -8.39
CA ALA A 457 -14.29 24.54 -8.01
C ALA A 457 -14.77 23.45 -7.04
N TYR A 458 -13.87 22.58 -6.56
CA TYR A 458 -14.24 21.40 -5.79
C TYR A 458 -15.00 21.73 -4.49
N GLY A 459 -16.24 21.23 -4.41
CA GLY A 459 -17.14 21.38 -3.27
C GLY A 459 -17.80 22.77 -3.15
N CYS A 460 -17.85 23.52 -4.25
CA CYS A 460 -18.71 24.69 -4.40
C CYS A 460 -19.88 24.36 -5.36
N GLU A 461 -21.08 24.83 -5.04
CA GLU A 461 -22.27 24.69 -5.88
C GLU A 461 -22.45 25.99 -6.69
N GLU A 462 -22.64 25.87 -8.01
CA GLU A 462 -22.97 26.97 -8.94
C GLU A 462 -22.02 28.20 -8.89
N LEU A 463 -20.83 28.07 -9.50
CA LEU A 463 -19.89 29.18 -9.63
C LEU A 463 -19.76 29.67 -11.07
N THR A 464 -19.64 30.99 -11.25
CA THR A 464 -19.27 31.59 -12.53
C THR A 464 -17.80 31.35 -12.84
N ASP A 465 -17.45 31.12 -14.10
CA ASP A 465 -16.05 30.95 -14.54
C ASP A 465 -15.15 32.13 -14.13
N LYS A 466 -15.73 33.34 -14.03
CA LYS A 466 -15.04 34.53 -13.53
C LYS A 466 -14.49 34.37 -12.11
N ALA A 467 -15.25 33.74 -11.22
CA ALA A 467 -14.82 33.51 -9.84
C ALA A 467 -13.65 32.50 -9.77
N VAL A 468 -13.69 31.46 -10.61
CA VAL A 468 -12.61 30.46 -10.72
C VAL A 468 -11.33 31.11 -11.24
N MET A 469 -11.42 31.91 -12.31
CA MET A 469 -10.28 32.64 -12.85
C MET A 469 -9.69 33.62 -11.83
N GLU A 470 -10.53 34.32 -11.07
CA GLU A 470 -10.07 35.27 -10.07
C GLU A 470 -9.38 34.58 -8.89
N ALA A 471 -9.93 33.47 -8.41
CA ALA A 471 -9.27 32.64 -7.41
C ALA A 471 -7.92 32.12 -7.90
N ALA A 472 -7.82 31.74 -9.17
CA ALA A 472 -6.56 31.31 -9.78
C ALA A 472 -5.53 32.45 -9.86
N ARG A 473 -5.94 33.68 -10.18
CA ARG A 473 -5.04 34.85 -10.18
C ARG A 473 -4.52 35.17 -8.78
N ARG A 474 -5.42 35.24 -7.81
CA ARG A 474 -5.06 35.50 -6.39
C ARG A 474 -4.16 34.41 -5.81
N ALA A 475 -4.23 33.19 -6.34
CA ALA A 475 -3.36 32.09 -5.96
C ALA A 475 -2.02 32.03 -6.72
N ASN A 476 -1.71 33.00 -7.60
CA ASN A 476 -0.59 32.93 -8.55
C ASN A 476 -0.61 31.66 -9.43
N ALA A 477 -1.80 31.13 -9.70
CA ALA A 477 -1.99 29.92 -10.50
C ALA A 477 -2.35 30.21 -11.95
N TYR A 478 -2.92 31.38 -12.24
CA TYR A 478 -3.46 31.72 -13.56
C TYR A 478 -2.45 31.56 -14.70
N ASP A 479 -1.24 32.08 -14.53
CA ASP A 479 -0.24 32.12 -15.61
C ASP A 479 0.16 30.71 -16.05
N PHE A 480 0.56 29.84 -15.11
CA PHE A 480 0.93 28.47 -15.46
C PHE A 480 -0.28 27.65 -15.95
N ILE A 481 -1.50 27.98 -15.51
CA ILE A 481 -2.71 27.33 -16.03
C ILE A 481 -2.89 27.71 -17.50
N MET A 482 -2.64 28.97 -17.88
CA MET A 482 -2.72 29.41 -19.28
C MET A 482 -1.66 28.77 -20.18
N ASP A 483 -0.52 28.38 -19.61
CA ASP A 483 0.55 27.65 -20.32
C ASP A 483 0.20 26.17 -20.57
N LEU A 484 -0.86 25.64 -19.95
CA LEU A 484 -1.31 24.27 -20.20
C LEU A 484 -2.04 24.16 -21.55
N PRO A 485 -1.95 23.00 -22.25
CA PRO A 485 -2.52 22.84 -23.60
C PRO A 485 -4.01 23.17 -23.73
N GLU A 486 -4.82 22.83 -22.72
CA GLU A 486 -6.27 23.06 -22.69
C GLU A 486 -6.66 24.04 -21.56
N GLN A 487 -5.68 24.78 -21.04
CA GLN A 487 -5.84 25.76 -19.97
C GLN A 487 -6.64 25.20 -18.78
N PHE A 488 -7.76 25.83 -18.42
CA PHE A 488 -8.65 25.42 -17.33
C PHE A 488 -9.34 24.06 -17.58
N GLU A 489 -9.47 23.61 -18.82
CA GLU A 489 -10.04 22.29 -19.15
C GLU A 489 -8.98 21.18 -19.17
N THR A 490 -7.70 21.51 -18.93
CA THR A 490 -6.63 20.50 -18.92
C THR A 490 -6.88 19.43 -17.86
N MET A 491 -6.95 18.18 -18.30
CA MET A 491 -7.02 17.01 -17.43
C MET A 491 -5.69 16.81 -16.69
N LEU A 492 -5.74 16.83 -15.36
CA LEU A 492 -4.54 16.77 -14.51
C LEU A 492 -3.96 15.35 -14.34
N GLY A 493 -4.75 14.31 -14.64
CA GLY A 493 -4.37 12.92 -14.41
C GLY A 493 -4.45 12.51 -12.94
N ASP A 494 -4.16 11.24 -12.66
CA ASP A 494 -4.22 10.71 -11.30
C ASP A 494 -3.29 11.49 -10.36
N ARG A 495 -3.85 12.06 -9.30
CA ARG A 495 -3.14 12.89 -8.30
C ARG A 495 -2.36 14.06 -8.90
N GLY A 496 -2.75 14.57 -10.07
CA GLY A 496 -2.09 15.73 -10.66
C GLY A 496 -0.63 15.48 -11.05
N VAL A 497 -0.26 14.25 -11.41
CA VAL A 497 1.13 13.85 -11.80
C VAL A 497 1.74 14.74 -12.89
N ARG A 498 0.93 15.46 -13.66
CA ARG A 498 1.36 16.40 -14.70
C ARG A 498 1.85 17.75 -14.18
N LEU A 499 1.70 18.04 -12.88
CA LEU A 499 2.04 19.31 -12.27
C LEU A 499 3.22 19.19 -11.30
N SER A 500 4.00 20.25 -11.17
CA SER A 500 5.00 20.37 -10.10
C SER A 500 4.34 20.51 -8.73
N GLY A 501 5.07 20.20 -7.65
CA GLY A 501 4.53 20.33 -6.28
C GLY A 501 4.00 21.74 -5.97
N GLY A 502 4.70 22.78 -6.47
CA GLY A 502 4.28 24.18 -6.29
C GLY A 502 3.01 24.53 -7.05
N GLN A 503 2.87 24.00 -8.27
CA GLN A 503 1.65 24.16 -9.06
C GLN A 503 0.45 23.48 -8.39
N GLN A 504 0.64 22.27 -7.85
CA GLN A 504 -0.41 21.57 -7.12
C GLN A 504 -0.89 22.37 -5.90
N GLN A 505 0.05 22.87 -5.09
CA GLN A 505 -0.28 23.68 -3.91
C GLN A 505 -1.00 24.98 -4.28
N ARG A 506 -0.61 25.67 -5.36
CA ARG A 506 -1.33 26.87 -5.84
C ARG A 506 -2.77 26.57 -6.27
N ILE A 507 -3.04 25.38 -6.84
CA ILE A 507 -4.43 24.95 -7.12
C ILE A 507 -5.21 24.72 -5.82
N ALA A 508 -4.60 24.13 -4.79
CA ALA A 508 -5.26 24.00 -3.48
C ALA A 508 -5.52 25.35 -2.81
N ILE A 509 -4.60 26.31 -2.94
CA ILE A 509 -4.80 27.68 -2.45
C ILE A 509 -5.92 28.38 -3.22
N ALA A 510 -5.98 28.22 -4.56
CA ALA A 510 -7.09 28.73 -5.36
C ALA A 510 -8.44 28.14 -4.91
N ARG A 511 -8.49 26.84 -4.62
CA ARG A 511 -9.68 26.17 -4.06
C ARG A 511 -10.10 26.78 -2.71
N ALA A 512 -9.15 27.06 -1.82
CA ALA A 512 -9.43 27.70 -0.54
C ALA A 512 -9.88 29.17 -0.69
N LEU A 513 -9.25 29.93 -1.60
CA LEU A 513 -9.60 31.32 -1.91
C LEU A 513 -11.03 31.43 -2.46
N LEU A 514 -11.40 30.51 -3.35
CA LEU A 514 -12.72 30.46 -3.97
C LEU A 514 -13.85 30.28 -2.95
N ARG A 515 -13.60 29.51 -1.88
CA ARG A 515 -14.56 29.31 -0.79
C ARG A 515 -14.69 30.50 0.15
N ASN A 516 -13.70 31.38 0.18
CA ASN A 516 -13.63 32.53 1.08
C ASN A 516 -13.93 32.20 2.57
N PRO A 517 -13.17 31.28 3.20
CA PRO A 517 -13.41 30.84 4.57
C PRO A 517 -13.06 31.90 5.63
N ASP A 518 -13.71 31.82 6.79
CA ASP A 518 -13.41 32.64 7.98
C ASP A 518 -12.23 32.11 8.79
N ILE A 519 -12.05 30.78 8.77
CA ILE A 519 -11.04 30.05 9.51
C ILE A 519 -10.16 29.29 8.52
N LEU A 520 -8.86 29.50 8.61
CA LEU A 520 -7.88 28.90 7.71
C LEU A 520 -6.94 27.99 8.49
N ILE A 521 -6.66 26.80 7.94
CA ILE A 521 -5.74 25.81 8.52
C ILE A 521 -4.67 25.50 7.47
N LEU A 522 -3.42 25.74 7.83
CA LEU A 522 -2.25 25.57 6.97
C LEU A 522 -1.31 24.54 7.60
N ASP A 523 -1.07 23.43 6.90
CA ASP A 523 -0.15 22.37 7.36
C ASP A 523 1.05 22.28 6.41
N GLU A 524 2.23 22.76 6.83
CA GLU A 524 3.50 22.67 6.09
C GLU A 524 3.44 22.97 4.57
N ALA A 525 2.67 23.97 4.16
CA ALA A 525 2.35 24.21 2.74
C ALA A 525 3.51 24.65 1.82
N THR A 526 4.77 24.59 2.24
CA THR A 526 5.94 25.00 1.41
C THR A 526 7.15 24.07 1.49
N SER A 527 7.11 22.97 2.27
CA SER A 527 8.31 22.23 2.68
C SER A 527 9.09 21.50 1.56
N ALA A 528 8.46 21.22 0.42
CA ALA A 528 9.07 20.46 -0.70
C ALA A 528 9.22 21.26 -2.01
N LEU A 529 9.26 22.60 -1.93
CA LEU A 529 9.31 23.49 -3.11
C LEU A 529 10.71 24.02 -3.40
N ASP A 530 10.98 24.25 -4.68
CA ASP A 530 12.10 25.09 -5.13
C ASP A 530 11.86 26.57 -4.72
N THR A 531 12.94 27.36 -4.65
CA THR A 531 12.91 28.74 -4.15
C THR A 531 11.93 29.66 -4.90
N VAL A 532 11.74 29.47 -6.20
CA VAL A 532 10.83 30.32 -7.01
C VAL A 532 9.38 29.92 -6.72
N SER A 533 9.08 28.63 -6.79
CA SER A 533 7.75 28.09 -6.44
C SER A 533 7.37 28.46 -5.01
N GLU A 534 8.30 28.36 -4.06
CA GLU A 534 8.09 28.72 -2.67
C GLU A 534 7.64 30.17 -2.52
N ARG A 535 8.33 31.12 -3.17
CA ARG A 535 7.96 32.55 -3.09
C ARG A 535 6.55 32.78 -3.61
N GLN A 536 6.19 32.17 -4.74
CA GLN A 536 4.86 32.30 -5.34
C GLN A 536 3.77 31.69 -4.45
N VAL A 537 4.04 30.52 -3.84
CA VAL A 537 3.12 29.86 -2.90
C VAL A 537 2.99 30.67 -1.62
N GLN A 538 4.08 31.20 -1.06
CA GLN A 538 4.04 32.03 0.14
C GLN A 538 3.27 33.33 -0.09
N GLN A 539 3.42 33.97 -1.25
CA GLN A 539 2.60 35.13 -1.62
C GLN A 539 1.11 34.79 -1.66
N ALA A 540 0.76 33.65 -2.27
CA ALA A 540 -0.61 33.17 -2.32
C ALA A 540 -1.18 32.80 -0.94
N ILE A 541 -0.35 32.23 -0.04
CA ILE A 541 -0.71 31.97 1.36
C ILE A 541 -0.95 33.27 2.13
N ASN A 542 -0.07 34.27 1.95
CA ASN A 542 -0.22 35.57 2.59
C ASN A 542 -1.51 36.25 2.15
N GLU A 543 -1.81 36.23 0.84
CA GLU A 543 -3.07 36.72 0.29
C GLU A 543 -4.29 35.95 0.83
N LEU A 544 -4.20 34.62 0.92
CA LEU A 544 -5.25 33.78 1.48
C LEU A 544 -5.47 34.04 2.99
N SER A 545 -4.45 34.44 3.73
CA SER A 545 -4.50 34.63 5.19
C SER A 545 -4.94 36.03 5.62
N ARG A 546 -4.98 37.01 4.69
CA ARG A 546 -5.43 38.39 4.97
C ARG A 546 -6.84 38.39 5.56
N ASP A 547 -6.99 39.11 6.68
CA ASP A 547 -8.25 39.31 7.41
C ASP A 547 -8.96 38.04 7.89
N ARG A 548 -8.21 36.93 8.06
CA ARG A 548 -8.76 35.64 8.46
C ARG A 548 -8.06 35.07 9.68
N THR A 549 -8.79 34.24 10.41
CA THR A 549 -8.24 33.57 11.60
C THR A 549 -7.51 32.32 11.15
N THR A 550 -6.19 32.30 11.32
CA THR A 550 -5.33 31.31 10.68
C THR A 550 -4.63 30.45 11.72
N ILE A 551 -4.70 29.13 11.57
CA ILE A 551 -3.93 28.16 12.36
C ILE A 551 -2.89 27.55 11.44
N VAL A 552 -1.61 27.76 11.75
CA VAL A 552 -0.49 27.24 10.97
C VAL A 552 0.26 26.20 11.79
N ILE A 553 0.43 25.01 11.23
CA ILE A 553 1.38 24.02 11.74
C ILE A 553 2.73 24.36 11.13
N ALA A 554 3.60 24.96 11.92
CA ALA A 554 4.80 25.61 11.41
C ALA A 554 6.04 24.75 11.63
N HIS A 555 6.75 24.48 10.54
CA HIS A 555 8.07 23.86 10.52
C HIS A 555 9.14 24.78 9.92
N ARG A 556 8.74 25.95 9.41
CA ARG A 556 9.63 26.97 8.83
C ARG A 556 9.66 28.23 9.66
N LEU A 557 10.85 28.83 9.73
CA LEU A 557 11.14 29.95 10.61
C LEU A 557 10.34 31.22 10.26
N SER A 558 10.28 31.54 8.98
CA SER A 558 9.58 32.72 8.46
C SER A 558 8.09 32.72 8.85
N THR A 559 7.45 31.56 8.82
CA THR A 559 6.04 31.42 9.18
C THR A 559 5.80 31.53 10.69
N VAL A 560 6.76 31.10 11.51
CA VAL A 560 6.68 31.24 12.97
C VAL A 560 6.93 32.69 13.40
N GLN A 561 7.91 33.37 12.80
CA GLN A 561 8.28 34.75 13.16
C GLN A 561 7.17 35.76 12.90
N ASN A 562 6.42 35.56 11.82
CA ASN A 562 5.34 36.46 11.41
C ASN A 562 3.99 36.16 12.08
N ALA A 563 3.91 35.18 12.98
CA ALA A 563 2.67 34.82 13.65
C ALA A 563 2.36 35.78 14.80
N ASP A 564 1.10 36.19 14.93
CA ASP A 564 0.61 37.03 16.03
C ASP A 564 0.72 36.30 17.38
N GLN A 565 0.57 34.97 17.36
CA GLN A 565 0.69 34.12 18.54
C GLN A 565 1.36 32.79 18.17
N ILE A 566 2.30 32.34 19.01
CA ILE A 566 2.93 31.03 18.89
C ILE A 566 2.51 30.19 20.09
N ALA A 567 2.02 28.98 19.84
CA ALA A 567 1.76 27.98 20.86
C ALA A 567 2.69 26.78 20.69
N VAL A 568 3.45 26.50 21.74
CA VAL A 568 4.46 25.47 21.76
C VAL A 568 3.89 24.22 22.43
N LEU A 569 3.84 23.12 21.69
CA LEU A 569 3.35 21.83 22.14
C LEU A 569 4.52 20.91 22.47
N ASP A 570 4.47 20.30 23.66
CA ASP A 570 5.34 19.19 24.06
C ASP A 570 4.48 18.09 24.70
N LYS A 571 4.67 16.85 24.24
CA LYS A 571 3.96 15.66 24.75
C LYS A 571 2.44 15.84 24.92
N GLY A 572 1.79 16.54 24.00
CA GLY A 572 0.33 16.74 24.01
C GLY A 572 -0.17 17.85 24.92
N GLN A 573 0.71 18.68 25.48
CA GLN A 573 0.37 19.84 26.31
C GLN A 573 0.93 21.11 25.69
N VAL A 574 0.22 22.23 25.87
CA VAL A 574 0.74 23.56 25.50
C VAL A 574 1.64 24.04 26.64
N VAL A 575 2.93 24.11 26.39
CA VAL A 575 3.94 24.49 27.40
C VAL A 575 4.23 25.98 27.41
N GLU A 576 4.16 26.65 26.26
CA GLU A 576 4.43 28.08 26.13
C GLU A 576 3.48 28.72 25.11
N VAL A 577 3.06 29.95 25.38
CA VAL A 577 2.28 30.80 24.48
C VAL A 577 2.82 32.23 24.54
N GLY A 578 2.97 32.87 23.39
CA GLY A 578 3.40 34.27 23.29
C GLY A 578 3.81 34.66 21.88
N THR A 579 4.30 35.88 21.71
CA THR A 579 4.90 36.32 20.44
C THR A 579 6.31 35.75 20.26
N HIS A 580 6.84 35.81 19.04
CA HIS A 580 8.21 35.38 18.74
C HIS A 580 9.25 36.01 19.68
N ALA A 581 9.20 37.33 19.84
CA ALA A 581 10.12 38.08 20.67
C ALA A 581 9.98 37.71 22.17
N GLU A 582 8.75 37.57 22.66
CA GLU A 582 8.48 37.17 24.05
C GLU A 582 9.03 35.78 24.35
N LEU A 583 8.78 34.80 23.48
CA LEU A 583 9.22 33.43 23.70
C LEU A 583 10.73 33.24 23.60
N LEU A 584 11.41 33.99 22.72
CA LEU A 584 12.87 34.03 22.68
C LEU A 584 13.46 34.65 23.96
N SER A 585 12.86 35.75 24.45
CA SER A 585 13.33 36.43 25.66
C SER A 585 13.24 35.54 26.91
N LYS A 586 12.21 34.67 26.97
CA LYS A 586 12.00 33.70 28.07
C LYS A 586 13.06 32.60 28.11
N ARG A 587 13.85 32.40 27.04
CA ARG A 587 14.86 31.31 26.92
C ARG A 587 14.27 29.92 27.25
N GLY A 588 13.00 29.74 26.93
CA GLY A 588 12.20 28.55 27.25
C GLY A 588 12.37 27.40 26.26
N TYR A 589 11.39 26.49 26.22
CA TYR A 589 11.34 25.39 25.26
C TYR A 589 11.31 25.90 23.82
N TYR A 590 10.58 27.00 23.55
CA TYR A 590 10.61 27.66 22.24
C TYR A 590 12.03 28.06 21.83
N ALA A 591 12.77 28.75 22.71
CA ALA A 591 14.11 29.23 22.40
C ALA A 591 15.10 28.09 22.19
N ARG A 592 14.93 26.95 22.89
CA ARG A 592 15.73 25.74 22.65
C ARG A 592 15.40 25.10 21.31
N LEU A 593 14.12 24.95 20.98
CA LEU A 593 13.72 24.50 19.64
C LEU A 593 14.24 25.44 18.56
N TYR A 594 14.16 26.75 18.79
CA TYR A 594 14.75 27.78 17.93
C TYR A 594 16.25 27.58 17.74
N ALA A 595 16.99 27.40 18.82
CA ALA A 595 18.43 27.23 18.81
C ALA A 595 18.90 25.89 18.23
N VAL A 596 18.05 24.86 18.15
CA VAL A 596 18.40 23.55 17.56
C VAL A 596 17.91 23.45 16.12
N GLN A 597 16.65 23.79 15.88
CA GLN A 597 15.98 23.55 14.61
C GLN A 597 16.11 24.73 13.63
N PHE A 598 16.31 25.95 14.13
CA PHE A 598 16.26 27.16 13.32
C PHE A 598 17.58 27.95 13.31
N SER A 599 18.57 27.57 14.11
CA SER A 599 19.95 28.10 14.06
C SER A 599 20.78 27.46 12.94
N GLU A 600 20.56 26.18 12.62
CA GLU A 600 21.18 25.48 11.48
C GLU A 600 20.81 26.12 10.13
N SER A 601 19.70 26.88 10.08
CA SER A 601 19.29 27.64 8.90
C SER A 601 20.01 28.99 8.74
N ALA A 602 20.62 29.52 9.81
CA ALA A 602 21.27 30.85 9.83
C ALA A 602 22.81 30.78 9.75
N THR A 603 23.41 29.63 10.04
CA THR A 603 24.84 29.36 9.81
C THR A 603 25.00 28.24 8.80
N LYS A 604 24.90 28.57 7.50
CA LYS A 604 25.54 27.76 6.46
C LYS A 604 27.05 28.00 6.53
N THR A 605 27.67 27.43 7.55
CA THR A 605 29.11 27.20 7.60
C THR A 605 29.26 25.72 7.96
N PRO A 606 29.88 24.88 7.10
CA PRO A 606 29.85 23.45 7.30
C PRO A 606 30.78 23.09 8.47
N VAL A 607 30.20 22.91 9.65
CA VAL A 607 30.89 22.31 10.79
C VAL A 607 30.27 20.92 11.04
N ARG A 608 30.95 19.93 10.43
CA ARG A 608 31.50 18.74 11.10
C ARG A 608 30.63 17.47 11.21
N CYS A 609 30.62 16.69 10.12
CA CYS A 609 30.47 15.22 10.14
C CYS A 609 31.75 14.48 10.60
N GLU A 610 32.87 15.18 10.82
CA GLU A 610 34.16 14.57 11.24
C GLU A 610 34.06 13.86 12.60
N ASN A 611 33.21 14.36 13.51
CA ASN A 611 33.12 13.84 14.88
C ASN A 611 32.42 12.48 15.00
N ALA A 612 31.71 12.00 13.98
CA ALA A 612 30.96 10.75 14.06
C ALA A 612 31.81 9.52 13.66
N MET A 613 32.66 9.67 12.64
CA MET A 613 33.49 8.57 12.13
C MET A 613 34.64 8.26 13.08
N GLU A 614 35.35 9.29 13.57
CA GLU A 614 36.42 9.10 14.56
C GLU A 614 35.92 8.45 15.84
N LYS A 615 34.69 8.80 16.26
CA LYS A 615 34.07 8.26 17.47
C LYS A 615 33.60 6.81 17.27
N LEU A 616 33.05 6.47 16.11
CA LEU A 616 32.65 5.11 15.74
C LEU A 616 33.86 4.17 15.64
N VAL A 617 34.93 4.59 14.97
CA VAL A 617 36.16 3.81 14.85
C VAL A 617 36.83 3.63 16.22
N MET A 618 36.84 4.65 17.06
CA MET A 618 37.43 4.59 18.41
C MET A 618 36.64 3.69 19.37
N GLU A 619 35.31 3.80 19.41
CA GLU A 619 34.45 2.95 20.25
C GLU A 619 34.53 1.47 19.83
N GLU A 620 34.62 1.21 18.53
CA GLU A 620 34.72 -0.15 17.98
C GLU A 620 36.10 -0.77 18.22
N THR A 621 37.19 0.02 18.15
CA THR A 621 38.56 -0.45 18.42
C THR A 621 38.79 -0.77 19.89
N VAL A 622 38.26 0.06 20.81
CA VAL A 622 38.32 -0.18 22.26
C VAL A 622 37.48 -1.40 22.67
N SER A 623 36.32 -1.60 22.02
CA SER A 623 35.51 -2.80 22.23
C SER A 623 36.22 -4.08 21.78
N GLN A 624 37.05 -4.01 20.73
CA GLN A 624 37.80 -5.16 20.20
C GLN A 624 39.02 -5.49 21.06
N LEU A 625 39.74 -4.48 21.58
CA LEU A 625 40.84 -4.68 22.53
C LEU A 625 40.35 -5.27 23.86
N GLY A 626 39.18 -4.84 24.35
CA GLY A 626 38.54 -5.42 25.53
C GLY A 626 38.09 -6.88 25.36
N ALA A 627 37.71 -7.28 24.13
CA ALA A 627 37.37 -8.67 23.82
C ALA A 627 38.63 -9.58 23.80
N LEU A 628 39.77 -9.07 23.33
CA LEU A 628 41.05 -9.79 23.31
C LEU A 628 41.60 -10.03 24.73
N GLU A 629 41.46 -9.06 25.63
CA GLU A 629 41.86 -9.20 27.03
C GLU A 629 41.00 -10.23 27.78
N ALA A 630 39.69 -10.28 27.46
CA ALA A 630 38.74 -11.26 28.00
C ALA A 630 39.01 -12.71 27.53
N GLU A 631 39.67 -12.90 26.39
CA GLU A 631 40.10 -14.20 25.86
C GLU A 631 41.53 -14.60 26.29
N GLY A 632 42.16 -13.82 27.19
CA GLY A 632 43.43 -14.17 27.85
C GLY A 632 44.68 -13.64 27.17
N VAL A 633 44.55 -12.72 26.21
CA VAL A 633 45.69 -12.02 25.58
C VAL A 633 46.24 -10.98 26.56
N LYS A 634 47.51 -11.11 26.94
CA LYS A 634 48.18 -10.13 27.82
C LYS A 634 48.49 -8.85 27.05
N ILE A 635 47.71 -7.80 27.30
CA ILE A 635 47.96 -6.44 26.80
C ILE A 635 48.72 -5.67 27.90
N ALA A 636 49.84 -5.04 27.57
CA ALA A 636 50.74 -4.43 28.56
C ALA A 636 50.28 -3.05 29.09
N PHE A 637 49.13 -2.54 28.64
CA PHE A 637 48.56 -1.24 29.05
C PHE A 637 47.04 -1.31 29.24
N ASP A 638 46.50 -0.47 30.12
CA ASP A 638 45.04 -0.36 30.36
C ASP A 638 44.38 0.49 29.25
N PRO A 639 43.51 -0.08 28.39
CA PRO A 639 42.84 0.65 27.31
C PRO A 639 41.96 1.81 27.81
N GLY A 640 41.41 1.70 29.02
CA GLY A 640 40.60 2.75 29.66
C GLY A 640 41.43 3.98 30.03
N SER A 641 42.71 3.79 30.33
CA SER A 641 43.64 4.88 30.70
C SER A 641 44.01 5.79 29.52
N VAL A 642 44.11 5.24 28.31
CA VAL A 642 44.38 6.00 27.07
C VAL A 642 43.16 6.84 26.69
N MET A 643 41.96 6.29 26.84
CA MET A 643 40.70 7.00 26.59
C MET A 643 40.48 8.14 27.60
N ALA A 644 40.79 7.91 28.88
CA ALA A 644 40.72 8.94 29.91
C ALA A 644 41.79 10.03 29.72
N TRP A 645 42.98 9.69 29.22
CA TRP A 645 44.03 10.66 28.87
C TRP A 645 43.64 11.51 27.66
N ALA A 646 43.14 10.89 26.58
CA ALA A 646 42.72 11.58 25.36
C ALA A 646 41.54 12.53 25.61
N LEU A 647 40.49 12.06 26.28
CA LEU A 647 39.29 12.85 26.59
C LEU A 647 39.56 14.03 27.55
N ASN A 648 40.55 13.92 28.45
CA ASN A 648 40.91 15.01 29.37
C ASN A 648 41.85 16.06 28.76
N ARG A 649 42.68 15.71 27.76
CA ARG A 649 43.66 16.65 27.16
C ARG A 649 43.11 17.39 25.94
N LEU A 650 42.17 16.78 25.20
CA LEU A 650 41.56 17.32 23.98
C LEU A 650 40.96 18.73 24.16
N PRO A 651 40.18 19.04 25.22
CA PRO A 651 39.62 20.39 25.38
C PRO A 651 40.68 21.47 25.61
N SER A 652 41.80 21.14 26.25
CA SER A 652 42.88 22.09 26.57
C SER A 652 43.76 22.44 25.37
N LEU A 653 43.90 21.54 24.40
CA LEU A 653 44.60 21.78 23.13
C LEU A 653 43.77 22.62 22.16
N TYR A 654 42.43 22.50 22.23
CA TYR A 654 41.51 23.30 21.41
C TYR A 654 41.27 24.71 21.97
N ALA A 655 41.30 24.92 23.29
CA ALA A 655 41.07 26.24 23.90
C ALA A 655 42.18 27.28 23.62
N ALA A 656 43.37 26.86 23.17
CA ALA A 656 44.49 27.76 22.86
C ALA A 656 44.42 28.41 21.46
N THR A 657 43.33 28.22 20.70
CA THR A 657 43.28 28.49 19.25
C THR A 657 42.43 29.70 18.86
N GLN A 658 42.76 30.91 19.36
CA GLN A 658 42.13 32.13 18.84
C GLN A 658 42.93 32.97 17.85
N GLU A 659 44.25 32.79 17.69
CA GLU A 659 44.98 33.56 16.66
C GLU A 659 46.09 32.70 16.04
N GLY A 660 45.92 32.35 14.75
CA GLY A 660 46.94 31.78 13.85
C GLY A 660 47.16 30.26 13.93
N ALA A 661 46.49 29.44 13.11
CA ALA A 661 46.76 27.99 13.09
C ALA A 661 46.23 27.21 11.87
N ALA A 662 46.79 27.41 10.68
CA ALA A 662 46.79 26.36 9.64
C ALA A 662 48.01 25.44 9.86
N PHE A 663 49.20 26.03 10.04
CA PHE A 663 50.45 25.32 10.31
C PHE A 663 50.48 24.62 11.69
N GLN A 664 49.76 25.14 12.69
CA GLN A 664 49.72 24.54 14.04
C GLN A 664 48.62 23.47 14.22
N ARG A 665 47.61 23.43 13.34
CA ARG A 665 46.67 22.30 13.24
C ARG A 665 47.36 21.06 12.68
N TYR A 666 48.23 21.25 11.68
CA TYR A 666 49.06 20.20 11.11
C TYR A 666 49.91 19.52 12.19
N VAL A 667 50.57 20.29 13.08
CA VAL A 667 51.38 19.75 14.19
C VAL A 667 50.53 18.98 15.24
N ALA A 668 49.28 19.38 15.47
CA ALA A 668 48.39 18.68 16.39
C ALA A 668 47.85 17.36 15.81
N GLU A 669 47.60 17.31 14.50
CA GLU A 669 47.31 16.08 13.76
C GLU A 669 48.53 15.15 13.65
N ASP A 670 49.74 15.70 13.52
CA ASP A 670 50.99 14.93 13.43
C ASP A 670 51.35 14.23 14.75
N VAL A 671 51.05 14.88 15.90
CA VAL A 671 51.19 14.27 17.24
C VAL A 671 50.14 13.18 17.48
N TRP A 672 48.94 13.32 16.91
CA TRP A 672 47.90 12.29 16.93
C TRP A 672 48.27 11.09 16.04
N ARG A 673 48.75 11.35 14.80
CA ARG A 673 49.27 10.37 13.84
C ARG A 673 50.40 9.53 14.45
N SER A 674 51.42 10.15 15.06
CA SER A 674 52.59 9.44 15.59
C SER A 674 52.34 8.62 16.87
N THR A 675 51.30 8.91 17.66
CA THR A 675 51.16 8.24 18.98
C THR A 675 50.09 7.13 18.99
N VAL A 676 49.03 7.26 18.18
CA VAL A 676 47.94 6.26 18.10
C VAL A 676 48.23 5.23 17.02
N SER A 677 48.75 5.64 15.86
CA SER A 677 49.14 4.72 14.78
C SER A 677 50.23 3.75 15.25
N ASP A 678 51.29 4.28 15.86
CA ASP A 678 52.42 3.46 16.34
C ASP A 678 52.00 2.45 17.40
N ARG A 679 51.06 2.82 18.30
CA ARG A 679 50.57 1.90 19.35
C ARG A 679 49.60 0.84 18.84
N VAL A 680 48.83 1.16 17.80
CA VAL A 680 47.96 0.18 17.12
C VAL A 680 48.82 -0.77 16.27
N ALA A 681 49.84 -0.26 15.59
CA ALA A 681 50.81 -1.06 14.85
C ALA A 681 51.59 -2.00 15.78
N GLU A 682 52.06 -1.52 16.93
CA GLU A 682 52.78 -2.31 17.94
C GLU A 682 51.87 -3.41 18.55
N ALA A 683 50.57 -3.13 18.75
CA ALA A 683 49.60 -4.13 19.21
C ALA A 683 49.33 -5.22 18.15
N ILE A 684 49.27 -4.85 16.87
CA ILE A 684 49.11 -5.80 15.75
C ILE A 684 50.36 -6.68 15.61
N GLU A 685 51.55 -6.09 15.72
CA GLU A 685 52.83 -6.81 15.64
C GLU A 685 53.00 -7.80 16.83
N GLN A 686 52.51 -7.46 18.02
CA GLN A 686 52.50 -8.36 19.17
C GLN A 686 51.52 -9.53 19.03
N VAL A 687 50.34 -9.29 18.44
CA VAL A 687 49.38 -10.37 18.10
C VAL A 687 50.00 -11.31 17.07
N GLN A 688 50.74 -10.79 16.08
CA GLN A 688 51.46 -11.57 15.07
C GLN A 688 52.62 -12.41 15.64
N GLN A 689 53.26 -11.99 16.74
CA GLN A 689 54.32 -12.76 17.41
C GLN A 689 53.79 -13.84 18.37
N SER A 690 52.52 -13.77 18.77
CA SER A 690 51.90 -14.80 19.61
C SER A 690 51.67 -16.09 18.80
N HIS A 691 52.18 -17.22 19.30
CA HIS A 691 52.16 -18.51 18.60
C HIS A 691 50.73 -19.01 18.37
N TRP A 692 50.17 -18.80 17.18
CA TRP A 692 48.92 -19.42 16.76
C TRP A 692 49.16 -20.28 15.52
N GLU A 693 49.03 -21.60 15.70
CA GLU A 693 49.28 -22.63 14.68
C GLU A 693 48.04 -22.96 13.80
N ASP A 694 46.91 -22.28 13.96
CA ASP A 694 45.66 -22.67 13.29
C ASP A 694 45.15 -21.62 12.29
N GLU A 695 45.38 -21.88 11.00
CA GLU A 695 45.01 -21.05 9.82
C GLU A 695 43.49 -20.94 9.56
N ARG A 696 42.62 -21.40 10.47
CA ARG A 696 41.14 -21.34 10.34
C ARG A 696 40.46 -20.51 11.41
N HIS A 697 41.12 -19.47 11.91
CA HIS A 697 40.49 -18.59 12.88
C HIS A 697 39.48 -17.65 12.19
N PRO A 698 38.20 -17.61 12.63
CA PRO A 698 37.15 -16.79 12.01
C PRO A 698 37.46 -15.28 11.98
N LEU A 699 38.38 -14.80 12.82
CA LEU A 699 38.87 -13.41 12.79
C LEU A 699 39.71 -13.11 11.54
N ILE A 700 40.52 -14.05 11.04
CA ILE A 700 41.34 -13.86 9.83
C ILE A 700 40.43 -13.79 8.59
N GLU A 701 39.37 -14.60 8.58
CA GLU A 701 38.36 -14.59 7.51
C GLU A 701 37.45 -13.34 7.58
N GLN A 702 37.19 -12.82 8.78
CA GLN A 702 36.55 -11.51 8.96
C GLN A 702 37.43 -10.34 8.48
N ILE A 703 38.74 -10.39 8.74
CA ILE A 703 39.69 -9.38 8.22
C ILE A 703 39.75 -9.45 6.69
N ARG A 704 39.74 -10.66 6.10
CA ARG A 704 39.71 -10.91 4.64
C ARG A 704 38.46 -10.34 3.96
N MET A 705 37.28 -10.53 4.56
CA MET A 705 36.03 -9.97 4.04
C MET A 705 35.95 -8.45 4.25
N ARG A 706 36.54 -7.93 5.33
CA ARG A 706 36.48 -6.49 5.67
C ARG A 706 37.42 -5.64 4.80
N SER A 707 38.56 -6.14 4.34
CA SER A 707 39.46 -5.37 3.44
C SER A 707 38.87 -5.16 2.04
N VAL A 708 38.17 -6.14 1.47
CA VAL A 708 37.48 -6.01 0.17
C VAL A 708 36.32 -5.01 0.26
N VAL A 709 35.52 -5.09 1.32
CA VAL A 709 34.42 -4.13 1.59
C VAL A 709 34.96 -2.71 1.82
N LEU A 710 36.14 -2.57 2.42
CA LEU A 710 36.80 -1.27 2.60
C LEU A 710 37.19 -0.66 1.25
N VAL A 711 37.78 -1.45 0.34
CA VAL A 711 38.17 -1.01 -1.02
C VAL A 711 36.96 -0.64 -1.87
N GLU A 712 35.87 -1.42 -1.83
CA GLU A 712 34.62 -1.07 -2.52
C GLU A 712 34.01 0.23 -2.00
N ARG A 713 33.97 0.40 -0.67
CA ARG A 713 33.43 1.59 -0.03
C ARG A 713 34.27 2.83 -0.33
N LEU A 714 35.59 2.69 -0.40
CA LEU A 714 36.52 3.76 -0.74
C LEU A 714 36.53 4.09 -2.22
N SER A 715 36.32 3.11 -3.10
CA SER A 715 36.06 3.40 -4.52
C SER A 715 34.77 4.19 -4.69
N TYR A 716 33.69 3.81 -4.00
CA TYR A 716 32.42 4.53 -4.05
C TYR A 716 32.53 5.98 -3.56
N GLU A 717 33.14 6.18 -2.38
CA GLU A 717 33.34 7.52 -1.82
C GLU A 717 34.36 8.33 -2.63
N GLY A 718 35.38 7.65 -3.16
CA GLY A 718 36.37 8.14 -4.11
C GLY A 718 35.73 8.78 -5.34
N ARG A 719 34.91 7.99 -6.04
CA ARG A 719 34.17 8.42 -7.24
C ARG A 719 33.19 9.55 -6.95
N LEU A 720 32.49 9.51 -5.80
CA LEU A 720 31.55 10.56 -5.44
C LEU A 720 32.24 11.92 -5.30
N ARG A 721 33.40 11.95 -4.64
CA ARG A 721 34.19 13.18 -4.43
C ARG A 721 34.92 13.63 -5.69
N LEU A 722 35.49 12.69 -6.46
CA LEU A 722 36.10 13.00 -7.76
C LEU A 722 35.09 13.55 -8.76
N ASN A 723 33.87 13.02 -8.81
CA ASN A 723 32.82 13.55 -9.68
C ASN A 723 32.46 15.01 -9.34
N ALA A 724 32.52 15.39 -8.06
CA ALA A 724 32.34 16.78 -7.66
C ALA A 724 33.51 17.66 -8.16
N VAL A 725 34.77 17.21 -7.99
CA VAL A 725 35.97 17.89 -8.48
C VAL A 725 35.96 18.06 -10.00
N ILE A 726 35.61 17.00 -10.73
CA ILE A 726 35.46 16.98 -12.19
C ILE A 726 34.39 17.97 -12.63
N GLY A 727 33.24 18.02 -11.93
CA GLY A 727 32.17 18.97 -12.21
C GLY A 727 32.62 20.43 -12.03
N THR A 728 33.33 20.72 -10.94
CA THR A 728 33.87 22.07 -10.69
C THR A 728 34.95 22.46 -11.70
N LEU A 729 35.87 21.56 -12.04
CA LEU A 729 36.95 21.84 -13.00
C LEU A 729 36.44 21.95 -14.43
N ALA A 730 35.40 21.22 -14.82
CA ALA A 730 34.75 21.38 -16.11
C ALA A 730 34.14 22.78 -16.27
N LEU A 731 33.44 23.27 -15.23
CA LEU A 731 32.86 24.62 -15.23
C LEU A 731 33.94 25.71 -15.33
N LEU A 732 35.06 25.53 -14.64
CA LEU A 732 36.21 26.45 -14.68
C LEU A 732 36.94 26.41 -16.04
N ALA A 733 37.17 25.22 -16.60
CA ALA A 733 37.84 25.03 -17.89
C ALA A 733 37.00 25.56 -19.07
N ASP A 734 35.67 25.44 -19.00
CA ASP A 734 34.75 25.94 -20.02
C ASP A 734 34.40 27.44 -19.84
N GLY A 735 34.92 28.09 -18.80
CA GLY A 735 34.70 29.52 -18.53
C GLY A 735 33.25 29.87 -18.17
N LEU A 736 32.53 28.93 -17.55
CA LEU A 736 31.11 29.05 -17.20
C LEU A 736 30.86 29.70 -15.82
N VAL A 737 31.89 30.33 -15.23
CA VAL A 737 31.84 31.01 -13.94
C VAL A 737 31.83 32.52 -14.16
N GLU A 738 30.83 33.22 -13.61
CA GLU A 738 30.54 34.63 -13.93
C GLU A 738 31.33 35.64 -13.09
N SER A 739 31.95 35.22 -11.97
CA SER A 739 32.70 36.10 -11.07
C SER A 739 34.03 35.51 -10.55
N PRO A 740 35.08 36.34 -10.35
CA PRO A 740 36.37 35.90 -9.77
C PRO A 740 36.23 35.32 -8.35
N GLN A 741 35.17 35.68 -7.63
CA GLN A 741 34.89 35.20 -6.28
C GLN A 741 34.31 33.78 -6.29
N GLU A 742 33.44 33.46 -7.26
CA GLU A 742 32.96 32.11 -7.50
C GLU A 742 34.06 31.19 -8.05
N GLU A 743 34.97 31.73 -8.87
CA GLU A 743 36.15 31.00 -9.38
C GLU A 743 37.03 30.55 -8.21
N TYR A 744 37.35 31.46 -7.29
CA TYR A 744 38.14 31.18 -6.09
C TYR A 744 37.47 30.17 -5.14
N GLU A 745 36.18 30.31 -4.86
CA GLU A 745 35.47 29.36 -3.98
C GLU A 745 35.33 27.97 -4.61
N SER A 746 35.14 27.89 -5.94
CA SER A 746 35.08 26.61 -6.67
C SER A 746 36.43 25.89 -6.67
N LEU A 747 37.53 26.62 -6.88
CA LEU A 747 38.90 26.10 -6.79
C LEU A 747 39.22 25.58 -5.39
N LYS A 748 38.83 26.33 -4.37
CA LYS A 748 39.03 25.96 -2.96
C LYS A 748 38.21 24.73 -2.56
N GLU A 749 37.00 24.57 -3.09
CA GLU A 749 36.17 23.38 -2.88
C GLU A 749 36.78 22.15 -3.57
N ALA A 750 37.26 22.31 -4.81
CA ALA A 750 37.98 21.27 -5.55
C ALA A 750 39.25 20.82 -4.80
N TYR A 751 40.10 21.76 -4.36
CA TYR A 751 41.32 21.48 -3.60
C TYR A 751 41.02 20.74 -2.28
N ARG A 752 39.99 21.19 -1.54
CA ARG A 752 39.59 20.54 -0.28
C ARG A 752 39.11 19.11 -0.50
N ALA A 753 38.34 18.85 -1.55
CA ALA A 753 37.88 17.51 -1.88
C ALA A 753 39.05 16.60 -2.27
N THR A 754 40.03 17.09 -3.02
CA THR A 754 41.27 16.39 -3.37
C THR A 754 42.11 16.04 -2.14
N MET A 755 42.32 16.98 -1.21
CA MET A 755 43.08 16.72 0.03
C MET A 755 42.39 15.70 0.96
N GLN A 756 41.06 15.72 1.02
CA GLN A 756 40.30 14.73 1.79
C GLN A 756 40.39 13.33 1.17
N LEU A 757 40.40 13.24 -0.16
CA LEU A 757 40.63 11.99 -0.88
C LEU A 757 42.03 11.45 -0.61
N LEU A 758 43.06 12.30 -0.69
CA LEU A 758 44.45 11.94 -0.42
C LEU A 758 44.62 11.40 1.01
N ALA A 759 44.10 12.11 2.03
CA ALA A 759 44.18 11.68 3.42
C ALA A 759 43.48 10.32 3.67
N THR A 760 42.40 10.04 2.94
CA THR A 760 41.68 8.76 3.04
C THR A 760 42.45 7.62 2.36
N LEU A 761 43.15 7.92 1.26
CA LEU A 761 43.99 6.97 0.52
C LEU A 761 45.30 6.66 1.24
N GLU A 762 45.95 7.64 1.88
CA GLU A 762 47.15 7.44 2.72
C GLU A 762 46.87 6.46 3.88
N LEU A 763 45.72 6.60 4.55
CA LEU A 763 45.30 5.67 5.60
C LEU A 763 45.10 4.24 5.07
N LEU A 764 44.69 4.09 3.81
CA LEU A 764 44.56 2.79 3.17
C LEU A 764 45.91 2.24 2.70
N GLU A 765 46.83 3.09 2.25
CA GLU A 765 48.21 2.72 1.94
C GLU A 765 48.92 2.16 3.17
N ASP A 766 48.82 2.82 4.32
CA ASP A 766 49.38 2.35 5.59
C ASP A 766 48.76 1.01 6.04
N ALA A 767 47.44 0.86 5.92
CA ALA A 767 46.72 -0.36 6.28
C ALA A 767 47.03 -1.54 5.33
N THR A 768 47.34 -1.28 4.05
CA THR A 768 47.66 -2.30 3.06
C THR A 768 49.15 -2.62 2.98
N GLY A 769 50.03 -1.66 3.31
CA GLY A 769 51.49 -1.81 3.39
C GLY A 769 51.96 -2.61 4.60
N GLY A 770 51.25 -2.54 5.73
CA GLY A 770 51.54 -3.33 6.94
C GLY A 770 51.30 -4.85 6.83
N LEU A 771 50.81 -5.33 5.67
CA LEU A 771 50.47 -6.74 5.43
C LEU A 771 51.58 -7.55 4.72
N GLU A 772 52.81 -7.03 4.60
CA GLU A 772 53.95 -7.79 4.05
C GLU A 772 54.35 -8.98 4.96
N PHE A 773 53.83 -10.17 4.66
CA PHE A 773 54.29 -11.42 5.29
C PHE A 773 55.71 -11.77 4.83
N LYS A 774 56.70 -11.75 5.73
CA LYS A 774 58.00 -12.39 5.48
C LYS A 774 57.82 -13.91 5.44
N PRO A 775 58.19 -14.61 4.35
CA PRO A 775 58.04 -16.06 4.28
C PRO A 775 58.97 -16.72 5.31
N ARG A 776 58.41 -17.64 6.09
CA ARG A 776 59.20 -18.54 6.95
C ARG A 776 60.10 -19.38 6.04
N SER A 777 61.40 -19.41 6.33
CA SER A 777 62.36 -20.22 5.59
C SER A 777 61.91 -21.68 5.53
N GLY A 778 61.60 -22.21 4.34
CA GLY A 778 61.74 -23.65 4.09
C GLY A 778 60.58 -24.43 3.48
N LYS A 779 59.40 -23.86 3.19
CA LYS A 779 58.37 -24.58 2.40
C LYS A 779 57.59 -23.63 1.48
N LYS A 780 57.87 -23.68 0.18
CA LYS A 780 57.02 -23.08 -0.86
C LYS A 780 55.76 -23.93 -1.01
N GLY A 781 54.62 -23.43 -0.55
CA GLY A 781 53.30 -23.94 -0.91
C GLY A 781 52.58 -22.95 -1.82
N ASP A 782 51.80 -23.46 -2.78
CA ASP A 782 50.96 -22.72 -3.76
C ASP A 782 50.06 -21.62 -3.16
N ARG A 783 49.86 -21.58 -1.83
CA ARG A 783 48.97 -20.63 -1.15
C ARG A 783 49.66 -19.36 -0.66
N ASP A 784 50.99 -19.37 -0.48
CA ASP A 784 51.76 -18.15 -0.22
C ASP A 784 51.70 -17.21 -1.43
N GLU A 785 51.56 -17.75 -2.65
CA GLU A 785 51.45 -16.95 -3.88
C GLU A 785 50.15 -16.12 -3.94
N ALA A 786 49.04 -16.61 -3.37
CA ALA A 786 47.76 -15.89 -3.39
C ALA A 786 47.72 -14.72 -2.39
N GLN A 787 48.29 -14.89 -1.19
CA GLN A 787 48.40 -13.81 -0.18
C GLN A 787 49.38 -12.72 -0.62
N THR A 788 50.46 -13.11 -1.31
CA THR A 788 51.35 -12.14 -1.95
C THR A 788 50.68 -11.43 -3.14
N SER A 789 49.54 -11.92 -3.66
CA SER A 789 48.93 -11.38 -4.89
C SER A 789 48.08 -10.12 -4.68
N ILE A 790 47.33 -9.97 -3.59
CA ILE A 790 46.48 -8.79 -3.36
C ILE A 790 47.34 -7.58 -2.99
N SER A 791 48.26 -7.74 -2.04
CA SER A 791 49.25 -6.71 -1.69
C SER A 791 50.07 -6.33 -2.93
N ARG A 792 50.67 -7.29 -3.67
CA ARG A 792 51.43 -6.95 -4.91
C ARG A 792 50.58 -6.38 -6.04
N ALA A 793 49.28 -6.66 -6.12
CA ALA A 793 48.43 -6.19 -7.22
C ALA A 793 47.73 -4.86 -6.94
N VAL A 794 47.36 -4.59 -5.68
CA VAL A 794 46.55 -3.43 -5.28
C VAL A 794 47.42 -2.32 -4.71
N TYR A 795 48.42 -2.63 -3.88
CA TYR A 795 49.28 -1.63 -3.24
C TYR A 795 49.98 -0.70 -4.24
N PRO A 796 50.60 -1.18 -5.34
CA PRO A 796 51.22 -0.29 -6.32
C PRO A 796 50.22 0.64 -7.02
N GLN A 797 48.96 0.21 -7.14
CA GLN A 797 47.90 1.00 -7.77
C GLN A 797 47.36 2.07 -6.82
N VAL A 798 47.22 1.76 -5.53
CA VAL A 798 46.84 2.73 -4.49
C VAL A 798 47.91 3.80 -4.34
N LYS A 799 49.19 3.40 -4.27
CA LYS A 799 50.32 4.33 -4.20
C LYS A 799 50.38 5.26 -5.42
N GLN A 800 50.19 4.72 -6.63
CA GLN A 800 50.14 5.53 -7.84
C GLN A 800 48.95 6.52 -7.84
N LEU A 801 47.85 6.16 -7.17
CA LEU A 801 46.68 7.03 -7.02
C LEU A 801 46.93 8.18 -6.05
N ALA A 802 47.66 7.91 -4.96
CA ALA A 802 48.14 8.93 -4.03
C ALA A 802 49.07 9.92 -4.75
N GLU A 803 50.07 9.42 -5.50
CA GLU A 803 50.98 10.27 -6.30
C GLU A 803 50.22 11.15 -7.31
N MET A 804 49.17 10.63 -7.96
CA MET A 804 48.35 11.41 -8.89
C MET A 804 47.46 12.45 -8.19
N LEU A 805 47.00 12.16 -6.97
CA LEU A 805 46.27 13.12 -6.15
C LEU A 805 47.17 14.22 -5.58
N GLU A 806 48.43 13.91 -5.26
CA GLU A 806 49.44 14.91 -4.89
C GLU A 806 49.73 15.86 -6.06
N ILE A 807 49.84 15.35 -7.28
CA ILE A 807 49.99 16.17 -8.50
C ILE A 807 48.77 17.07 -8.67
N LEU A 808 47.56 16.53 -8.57
CA LEU A 808 46.33 17.31 -8.66
C LEU A 808 46.23 18.38 -7.55
N ALA A 809 46.64 18.05 -6.33
CA ALA A 809 46.68 19.01 -5.23
C ALA A 809 47.70 20.12 -5.47
N SER A 810 48.85 19.80 -6.07
CA SER A 810 49.87 20.77 -6.49
C SER A 810 49.36 21.72 -7.58
N GLU A 811 48.67 21.19 -8.60
CA GLU A 811 48.10 22.00 -9.68
C GLU A 811 47.00 22.94 -9.16
N LEU A 812 46.17 22.47 -8.23
CA LEU A 812 45.10 23.26 -7.63
C LEU A 812 45.61 24.33 -6.65
N ILE A 813 46.69 24.05 -5.91
CA ILE A 813 47.24 25.02 -4.94
C ILE A 813 48.02 26.14 -5.63
N ASP A 814 48.72 25.86 -6.73
CA ASP A 814 49.43 26.88 -7.52
C ASP A 814 48.46 27.93 -8.06
N GLU A 815 47.23 27.52 -8.40
CA GLU A 815 46.18 28.41 -8.91
C GLU A 815 45.43 29.16 -7.78
N LEU A 816 45.55 28.71 -6.53
CA LEU A 816 45.02 29.39 -5.34
C LEU A 816 45.93 30.52 -4.82
N LEU A 817 47.17 30.65 -5.34
CA LEU A 817 48.13 31.65 -4.87
C LEU A 817 47.89 33.04 -5.49
N PRO A 818 48.03 34.15 -4.73
CA PRO A 818 47.47 35.45 -5.11
C PRO A 818 48.24 36.25 -6.17
N ASP A 819 49.39 35.77 -6.67
CA ASP A 819 50.40 36.63 -7.32
C ASP A 819 50.60 36.35 -8.82
N GLN A 820 49.51 36.26 -9.59
CA GLN A 820 49.60 36.18 -11.05
C GLN A 820 48.74 37.24 -11.76
N SER A 821 49.43 38.08 -12.53
CA SER A 821 48.89 39.22 -13.27
C SER A 821 47.86 38.84 -14.35
N ILE A 822 46.93 39.77 -14.64
CA ILE A 822 45.75 39.65 -15.50
C ILE A 822 46.05 39.21 -16.96
N SER A 823 47.31 39.12 -17.40
CA SER A 823 47.72 38.74 -18.76
C SER A 823 47.74 37.23 -19.07
N GLN A 824 47.25 36.34 -18.19
CA GLN A 824 47.37 34.87 -18.33
C GLN A 824 46.05 34.08 -18.33
N GLN A 825 44.91 34.70 -18.68
CA GLN A 825 43.60 34.03 -18.68
C GLN A 825 43.53 32.76 -19.58
N ALA A 826 44.26 32.75 -20.70
CA ALA A 826 44.38 31.58 -21.59
C ALA A 826 45.31 30.48 -21.02
N SER A 827 46.28 30.85 -20.17
CA SER A 827 47.12 29.88 -19.45
C SER A 827 46.29 29.13 -18.42
N ARG A 828 45.50 29.87 -17.61
CA ARG A 828 44.65 29.30 -16.55
C ARG A 828 43.63 28.29 -17.04
N GLN A 829 42.96 28.56 -18.16
CA GLN A 829 42.05 27.58 -18.76
C GLN A 829 42.77 26.31 -19.23
N THR A 830 44.04 26.42 -19.63
CA THR A 830 44.86 25.27 -19.99
C THR A 830 45.24 24.47 -18.75
N ASP A 831 45.54 25.15 -17.64
CA ASP A 831 45.89 24.54 -16.35
C ASP A 831 44.66 23.87 -15.69
N TYR A 832 43.48 24.48 -15.74
CA TYR A 832 42.21 23.83 -15.32
C TYR A 832 41.89 22.59 -16.14
N ARG A 833 42.20 22.63 -17.43
CA ARG A 833 41.96 21.49 -18.34
C ARG A 833 42.94 20.35 -18.08
N ALA A 834 44.19 20.65 -17.73
CA ALA A 834 45.15 19.68 -17.26
C ALA A 834 44.68 19.00 -15.95
N ALA A 835 44.26 19.79 -14.95
CA ALA A 835 43.72 19.27 -13.69
C ALA A 835 42.43 18.43 -13.88
N TYR A 836 41.58 18.81 -14.84
CA TYR A 836 40.40 18.05 -15.24
C TYR A 836 40.79 16.68 -15.84
N ASP A 837 41.75 16.65 -16.76
CA ASP A 837 42.21 15.42 -17.40
C ASP A 837 42.88 14.47 -16.39
N VAL A 838 43.63 15.01 -15.42
CA VAL A 838 44.18 14.24 -14.28
C VAL A 838 43.06 13.64 -13.43
N SER A 839 41.99 14.41 -13.15
CA SER A 839 40.84 13.96 -12.38
C SER A 839 40.04 12.85 -13.07
N ILE A 840 39.88 12.91 -14.39
CA ILE A 840 39.26 11.84 -15.18
C ILE A 840 40.12 10.56 -15.14
N SER A 841 41.44 10.70 -15.30
CA SER A 841 42.39 9.58 -15.21
C SER A 841 42.39 8.90 -13.83
N LEU A 842 42.21 9.68 -12.75
CA LEU A 842 42.03 9.17 -11.39
C LEU A 842 40.75 8.34 -11.24
N LEU A 843 39.64 8.78 -11.86
CA LEU A 843 38.36 8.07 -11.83
C LEU A 843 38.45 6.69 -12.51
N ASP A 844 39.10 6.63 -13.69
CA ASP A 844 39.33 5.39 -14.43
C ASP A 844 40.22 4.41 -13.65
N ARG A 845 41.23 4.92 -12.94
CA ARG A 845 42.12 4.11 -12.10
C ARG A 845 41.43 3.56 -10.86
N LEU A 846 40.58 4.34 -10.19
CA LEU A 846 39.75 3.84 -9.08
C LEU A 846 38.84 2.69 -9.55
N ALA A 847 38.25 2.81 -10.74
CA ALA A 847 37.42 1.75 -11.31
C ALA A 847 38.22 0.48 -11.65
N ALA A 848 39.45 0.63 -12.13
CA ALA A 848 40.35 -0.50 -12.38
C ALA A 848 40.77 -1.23 -11.09
N ILE A 849 41.02 -0.49 -10.00
CA ILE A 849 41.33 -1.06 -8.67
C ILE A 849 40.14 -1.86 -8.13
N GLU A 850 38.93 -1.30 -8.21
CA GLU A 850 37.72 -1.99 -7.74
C GLU A 850 37.48 -3.29 -8.50
N THR A 851 37.60 -3.27 -9.84
CA THR A 851 37.44 -4.45 -10.71
C THR A 851 38.49 -5.52 -10.42
N ARG A 852 39.71 -5.10 -10.06
CA ARG A 852 40.81 -6.01 -9.72
C ARG A 852 40.67 -6.57 -8.31
N ALA A 853 40.17 -5.79 -7.35
CA ALA A 853 39.88 -6.24 -5.99
C ALA A 853 38.70 -7.22 -5.94
N THR A 854 37.63 -6.96 -6.70
CA THR A 854 36.48 -7.88 -6.82
C THR A 854 36.87 -9.19 -7.51
N SER A 855 37.71 -9.14 -8.56
CA SER A 855 38.17 -10.38 -9.24
C SER A 855 39.15 -11.21 -8.42
N LEU A 856 39.90 -10.62 -7.48
CA LEU A 856 40.72 -11.33 -6.50
C LEU A 856 39.91 -11.88 -5.31
N SER A 857 38.70 -11.36 -5.09
CA SER A 857 37.77 -11.80 -4.04
C SER A 857 36.90 -13.00 -4.44
N ALA A 858 36.57 -13.10 -5.73
CA ALA A 858 35.83 -14.20 -6.36
C ALA A 858 36.74 -15.41 -6.63
#